data_AF-A0A2Z5TL93-F1
#
_entry.id   AF-A0A2Z5TL93-F1
#
_cell.length_a   1.000
_cell.length_b   1.000
_cell.length_c   1.000
_cell.angle_alpha   90.00
_cell.angle_beta   90.00
_cell.angle_gamma   90.00
#
_symmetry.space_group_name_H-M   'P 1'
#
loop_
_entity.id
_entity.type
_entity.pdbx_description
1 polymer ?
#
loop_
_entity_poly.entity_id
_entity_poly.type
_entity_poly.pdbx_seq_one_letter_code
_entity_poly.pdbx_strand_id
1 'polypeptide(L)'
;MKKSKIIFVLAASILLSTTPVMEIGTNKVYANQSIQEKKYSVEIVKEEKFAEFLEGAKKEANNGEVFVHLLGKENLHRSSAVNLQNITKPEDLFKDDNGNVEANEKYVFVKIDGKHLAGNNRVVIMNAKDVVVSTRQEYEKEFEKRKSKLHEFSYENSQIHSLEKIEDDENLLMLLDAHGVWMGKKIIKSNVSDFEIYSKVLKIENKLTVNYGLNPNHREEGYTENLKFENFKQNDYKIREMIDSAGIKDSDEDREKIKKFAVEMGKIAYDFNTFYSPNHSAEYNLPSDLFAVTKRKRAMCVGFSTTAARAFNLMGIPAYVAGAKVETGQLHAVTRSFYDGKWHTVDLTSSKRAGDTGSGYSELMFDRSEDKYTEIVKNFSPKEALAHIGTLSNAQVMTNTTFENWAKDQKAEDLVLINKDAIYNNAKGKSAVERDPQDQIQERLKRREIEKQKAEELFKQREEQNRIEWEKAEKEKIENKKAQEEELRRLQEQFLEAEKQAASKKETQAEKEYSKANRDKNKTITIGWTKMNNKWYYLLEDGKMAKSKWIYDKNYSSWYYLDKNGEMLTNGWIKHSNGKWYYLLEDGKMAKSKWIYDKKHFSWYYLDKNGEMLTNGWIKHSNGKWYYLLEDGKMAKSKWIYDKNYSSWYYLDKNGEMLTNDWIKHSDNKWYYLLGDGKMAKSRWINGWYINKDGFSEKKQ
;
A
#
# COMPACT_ATOMS: atom_id res chain seq x y z
N MET A 1 59.35 24.93 -5.42
CA MET A 1 59.22 24.19 -6.70
C MET A 1 57.75 23.90 -6.95
N LYS A 2 57.23 24.35 -8.12
CA LYS A 2 55.92 24.11 -8.76
C LYS A 2 54.66 24.40 -7.91
N LYS A 3 54.08 25.62 -7.94
CA LYS A 3 53.19 26.23 -8.96
C LYS A 3 52.05 25.31 -9.45
N SER A 4 50.82 25.67 -9.09
CA SER A 4 49.72 25.88 -10.06
C SER A 4 48.74 26.93 -9.54
N LYS A 5 48.54 27.97 -10.36
CA LYS A 5 47.58 29.07 -10.22
C LYS A 5 46.29 28.71 -10.95
N ILE A 6 45.13 29.10 -10.42
CA ILE A 6 43.94 29.67 -11.13
C ILE A 6 43.21 30.50 -10.04
N ILE A 7 43.15 31.85 -9.96
CA ILE A 7 42.76 32.98 -10.84
C ILE A 7 41.23 33.17 -11.02
N PHE A 8 40.72 34.19 -10.29
CA PHE A 8 39.70 35.22 -10.63
C PHE A 8 38.20 34.80 -10.71
N VAL A 9 37.20 35.62 -10.36
CA VAL A 9 37.06 37.09 -10.34
C VAL A 9 36.11 37.53 -9.21
N LEU A 10 36.54 38.47 -8.36
CA LEU A 10 35.65 39.43 -7.68
C LEU A 10 35.32 40.53 -8.69
N ALA A 11 34.05 40.77 -9.01
CA ALA A 11 33.64 41.94 -9.79
C ALA A 11 32.95 42.95 -8.87
N ALA A 12 33.65 44.07 -8.67
CA ALA A 12 33.18 45.23 -7.95
C ALA A 12 32.21 46.06 -8.80
N SER A 13 31.19 46.58 -8.12
CA SER A 13 30.39 47.80 -8.30
C SER A 13 30.50 48.61 -9.61
N ILE A 14 29.35 48.80 -10.27
CA ILE A 14 29.02 50.06 -10.96
C ILE A 14 27.66 50.54 -10.43
N LEU A 15 27.70 51.61 -9.64
CA LEU A 15 26.55 52.46 -9.33
C LEU A 15 26.22 53.29 -10.57
N LEU A 16 25.04 53.10 -11.15
CA LEU A 16 24.39 54.13 -11.96
C LEU A 16 22.93 54.23 -11.51
N SER A 17 22.67 55.25 -10.69
CA SER A 17 21.32 55.72 -10.40
C SER A 17 20.71 56.29 -11.67
N THR A 18 19.63 55.68 -12.15
CA THR A 18 18.69 56.37 -13.04
C THR A 18 17.30 56.19 -12.46
N THR A 19 16.84 57.21 -11.75
CA THR A 19 15.44 57.39 -11.39
C THR A 19 14.58 57.31 -12.66
N PRO A 20 13.57 56.43 -12.73
CA PRO A 20 12.63 56.45 -13.83
C PRO A 20 11.78 57.72 -13.72
N VAL A 21 11.74 58.49 -14.81
CA VAL A 21 10.83 59.62 -14.98
C VAL A 21 9.42 59.05 -15.07
N MET A 22 8.58 59.37 -14.08
CA MET A 22 7.15 59.07 -14.13
C MET A 22 6.48 60.01 -15.14
N GLU A 23 6.06 59.45 -16.28
CA GLU A 23 5.11 60.10 -17.16
C GLU A 23 3.70 59.58 -16.85
N ILE A 24 2.73 60.48 -16.80
CA ILE A 24 1.39 60.19 -16.28
C ILE A 24 0.64 59.28 -17.26
N GLY A 25 0.45 58.01 -16.87
CA GLY A 25 -0.53 57.11 -17.49
C GLY A 25 -0.01 55.85 -18.22
N THR A 26 1.30 55.58 -18.25
CA THR A 26 1.88 54.33 -18.77
C THR A 26 3.12 53.90 -17.96
N ASN A 27 3.23 52.61 -17.61
CA ASN A 27 4.42 52.05 -16.94
C ASN A 27 5.26 51.28 -17.98
N LYS A 28 6.48 51.75 -18.27
CA LYS A 28 7.44 51.13 -19.19
C LYS A 28 8.58 50.46 -18.42
N VAL A 29 8.93 49.22 -18.81
CA VAL A 29 9.98 48.39 -18.20
C VAL A 29 10.96 47.91 -19.27
N TYR A 30 12.27 47.86 -18.99
CA TYR A 30 13.35 47.59 -19.97
C TYR A 30 14.33 46.50 -19.52
N ALA A 31 14.68 45.54 -20.38
CA ALA A 31 15.63 44.45 -20.04
C ALA A 31 16.68 44.14 -21.12
N ASN A 32 17.77 43.49 -20.72
CA ASN A 32 18.86 43.01 -21.58
C ASN A 32 18.88 41.47 -21.63
N GLN A 33 18.66 40.84 -22.80
CA GLN A 33 18.95 39.42 -23.03
C GLN A 33 20.06 39.28 -24.11
N SER A 34 20.98 38.33 -23.95
CA SER A 34 22.40 38.40 -24.39
C SER A 34 22.77 38.35 -25.89
N ILE A 35 24.02 38.78 -26.14
CA ILE A 35 24.91 38.80 -27.35
C ILE A 35 24.68 39.93 -28.36
N GLN A 36 23.47 40.44 -28.50
CA GLN A 36 23.22 41.72 -29.16
C GLN A 36 22.70 42.68 -28.10
N GLU A 37 23.23 43.90 -28.00
CA GLU A 37 22.82 44.96 -27.05
C GLU A 37 21.37 45.48 -27.28
N LYS A 38 20.45 44.61 -27.73
CA LYS A 38 19.06 44.96 -27.99
C LYS A 38 18.31 44.98 -26.66
N LYS A 39 17.98 46.18 -26.20
CA LYS A 39 17.08 46.40 -25.07
C LYS A 39 15.66 46.13 -25.50
N TYR A 40 15.02 45.16 -24.84
CA TYR A 40 13.61 44.89 -25.03
C TYR A 40 12.80 45.71 -24.03
N SER A 41 11.58 46.10 -24.40
CA SER A 41 10.69 46.85 -23.54
C SER A 41 9.29 46.25 -23.50
N VAL A 42 8.70 46.29 -22.32
CA VAL A 42 7.29 45.93 -22.09
C VAL A 42 6.59 47.13 -21.49
N GLU A 43 5.48 47.51 -22.11
CA GLU A 43 4.63 48.62 -21.67
C GLU A 43 3.24 48.11 -21.33
N ILE A 44 2.80 48.40 -20.11
CA ILE A 44 1.46 48.05 -19.63
C ILE A 44 0.51 49.19 -19.99
N VAL A 45 -0.49 48.89 -20.80
CA VAL A 45 -1.51 49.83 -21.25
C VAL A 45 -2.78 49.59 -20.46
N LYS A 46 -3.10 50.58 -19.61
CA LYS A 46 -4.32 50.58 -18.81
C LYS A 46 -5.57 50.64 -19.70
N GLU A 47 -6.67 50.12 -19.17
CA GLU A 47 -7.97 50.06 -19.84
C GLU A 47 -8.46 51.44 -20.34
N GLU A 48 -8.18 52.51 -19.61
CA GLU A 48 -8.49 53.90 -20.00
C GLU A 48 -7.85 54.34 -21.33
N LYS A 49 -6.75 53.69 -21.75
CA LYS A 49 -6.08 53.92 -23.05
C LYS A 49 -6.43 52.87 -24.09
N PHE A 50 -7.49 52.08 -23.89
CA PHE A 50 -7.89 51.03 -24.81
C PHE A 50 -8.18 51.54 -26.22
N ALA A 51 -8.87 52.68 -26.36
CA ALA A 51 -9.21 53.23 -27.67
C ALA A 51 -7.96 53.54 -28.50
N GLU A 52 -6.94 54.14 -27.88
CA GLU A 52 -5.65 54.43 -28.49
C GLU A 52 -4.91 53.13 -28.87
N PHE A 53 -4.90 52.16 -27.95
CA PHE A 53 -4.29 50.86 -28.21
C PHE A 53 -4.94 50.13 -29.40
N LEU A 54 -6.28 50.10 -29.44
CA LEU A 54 -7.05 49.43 -30.47
C LEU A 54 -6.81 50.07 -31.85
N GLU A 55 -6.70 51.39 -31.93
CA GLU A 55 -6.39 52.08 -33.18
C GLU A 55 -5.01 51.69 -33.71
N GLY A 56 -4.00 51.66 -32.83
CA GLY A 56 -2.66 51.18 -33.17
C GLY A 56 -2.65 49.72 -33.62
N ALA A 57 -3.33 48.84 -32.88
CA ALA A 57 -3.45 47.42 -33.21
C ALA A 57 -4.15 47.19 -34.56
N LYS A 58 -5.21 47.95 -34.88
CA LYS A 58 -5.90 47.88 -36.18
C LYS A 58 -4.98 48.26 -37.34
N LYS A 59 -4.15 49.30 -37.15
CA LYS A 59 -3.15 49.73 -38.16
C LYS A 59 -2.11 48.63 -38.38
N GLU A 60 -1.58 48.05 -37.30
CA GLU A 60 -0.59 46.97 -37.38
C GLU A 60 -1.16 45.67 -37.97
N ALA A 61 -2.42 45.34 -37.70
CA ALA A 61 -3.07 44.16 -38.25
C ALA A 61 -3.28 44.23 -39.77
N ASN A 62 -3.42 45.45 -40.33
CA ASN A 62 -3.64 45.69 -41.75
C ASN A 62 -4.79 44.83 -42.35
N ASN A 63 -5.95 44.85 -41.70
CA ASN A 63 -7.13 44.02 -42.01
C ASN A 63 -6.94 42.49 -41.84
N GLY A 64 -5.79 42.04 -41.33
CA GLY A 64 -5.55 40.66 -40.94
C GLY A 64 -6.27 40.29 -39.64
N GLU A 65 -6.56 39.01 -39.49
CA GLU A 65 -7.03 38.47 -38.23
C GLU A 65 -5.88 38.41 -37.21
N VAL A 66 -6.22 38.58 -35.92
CA VAL A 66 -5.27 38.52 -34.82
C VAL A 66 -5.65 37.43 -33.82
N PHE A 67 -4.69 36.97 -33.04
CA PHE A 67 -4.94 36.07 -31.92
C PHE A 67 -4.79 36.80 -30.59
N VAL A 68 -5.39 36.27 -29.53
CA VAL A 68 -5.23 36.83 -28.18
C VAL A 68 -4.36 35.89 -27.35
N HIS A 69 -3.29 36.45 -26.77
CA HIS A 69 -2.40 35.73 -25.87
C HIS A 69 -2.44 36.36 -24.48
N LEU A 70 -2.72 35.55 -23.46
CA LEU A 70 -2.65 35.95 -22.05
C LEU A 70 -1.26 35.57 -21.53
N LEU A 71 -0.48 36.56 -21.08
CA LEU A 71 0.84 36.32 -20.50
C LEU A 71 0.73 35.35 -19.31
N GLY A 72 1.70 34.44 -19.23
CA GLY A 72 1.69 33.40 -18.20
C GLY A 72 0.69 32.26 -18.45
N LYS A 73 0.23 32.07 -19.68
CA LYS A 73 -0.45 30.85 -20.14
C LYS A 73 0.33 30.22 -21.28
N GLU A 74 0.41 28.89 -21.31
CA GLU A 74 1.12 28.14 -22.36
C GLU A 74 0.39 28.24 -23.71
N ASN A 75 -0.95 28.22 -23.67
CA ASN A 75 -1.81 28.29 -24.85
C ASN A 75 -2.31 29.72 -25.11
N LEU A 76 -2.81 29.95 -26.32
CA LEU A 76 -3.57 31.16 -26.62
C LEU A 76 -4.76 31.29 -25.66
N HIS A 77 -5.06 32.52 -25.26
CA HIS A 77 -6.26 32.86 -24.48
C HIS A 77 -7.52 32.56 -25.30
N ARG A 78 -7.42 32.86 -26.60
CA ARG A 78 -8.43 32.60 -27.60
C ARG A 78 -7.76 31.98 -28.81
N SER A 79 -8.12 30.73 -29.13
CA SER A 79 -7.61 30.01 -30.30
C SER A 79 -8.28 30.47 -31.60
N SER A 80 -9.50 31.00 -31.52
CA SER A 80 -10.20 31.58 -32.66
C SER A 80 -9.61 32.94 -33.05
N ALA A 81 -9.39 33.13 -34.34
CA ALA A 81 -8.91 34.40 -34.86
C ALA A 81 -9.96 35.52 -34.65
N VAL A 82 -9.48 36.73 -34.38
CA VAL A 82 -10.29 37.91 -34.06
C VAL A 82 -10.11 38.96 -35.14
N ASN A 83 -11.22 39.45 -35.69
CA ASN A 83 -11.19 40.63 -36.54
C ASN A 83 -11.31 41.89 -35.67
N LEU A 84 -10.21 42.64 -35.55
CA LEU A 84 -10.16 43.84 -34.73
C LEU A 84 -11.17 44.91 -35.15
N GLN A 85 -11.65 44.92 -36.41
CA GLN A 85 -12.65 45.89 -36.87
C GLN A 85 -13.99 45.76 -36.13
N ASN A 86 -14.31 44.55 -35.66
CA ASN A 86 -15.55 44.26 -34.93
C ASN A 86 -15.43 44.55 -33.42
N ILE A 87 -14.23 44.88 -32.95
CA ILE A 87 -13.97 45.14 -31.54
C ILE A 87 -14.26 46.61 -31.25
N THR A 88 -15.06 46.85 -30.20
CA THR A 88 -15.43 48.19 -29.74
C THR A 88 -15.16 48.42 -28.25
N LYS A 89 -15.02 47.34 -27.47
CA LYS A 89 -14.78 47.39 -26.03
C LYS A 89 -13.68 46.39 -25.62
N PRO A 90 -12.93 46.64 -24.53
CA PRO A 90 -11.81 45.78 -24.14
C PRO A 90 -12.26 44.36 -23.78
N GLU A 91 -13.46 44.18 -23.23
CA GLU A 91 -13.99 42.89 -22.81
C GLU A 91 -14.17 41.91 -23.96
N ASP A 92 -14.30 42.38 -25.21
CA ASP A 92 -14.41 41.53 -26.38
C ASP A 92 -13.10 40.79 -26.70
N LEU A 93 -11.97 41.32 -26.23
CA LEU A 93 -10.65 40.68 -26.31
C LEU A 93 -10.31 39.87 -25.06
N PHE A 94 -11.00 40.10 -23.94
CA PHE A 94 -10.80 39.34 -22.70
C PHE A 94 -11.60 38.04 -22.66
N LYS A 95 -12.55 37.85 -23.56
CA LYS A 95 -13.33 36.61 -23.68
C LYS A 95 -12.48 35.47 -24.25
N ASP A 96 -12.60 34.30 -23.65
CA ASP A 96 -12.10 33.04 -24.21
C ASP A 96 -12.93 32.58 -25.43
N ASP A 97 -12.59 31.43 -26.01
CA ASP A 97 -13.33 30.85 -27.15
C ASP A 97 -14.80 30.53 -26.84
N ASN A 98 -15.17 30.38 -25.55
CA ASN A 98 -16.54 30.11 -25.11
C ASN A 98 -17.31 31.40 -24.77
N GLY A 99 -16.70 32.56 -24.97
CA GLY A 99 -17.30 33.85 -24.62
C GLY A 99 -17.25 34.18 -23.12
N ASN A 100 -16.51 33.39 -22.33
CA ASN A 100 -16.38 33.60 -20.89
C ASN A 100 -15.21 34.54 -20.59
N VAL A 101 -15.36 35.37 -19.57
CA VAL A 101 -14.26 36.08 -18.91
C VAL A 101 -14.08 35.44 -17.54
N GLU A 102 -12.85 35.09 -17.14
CA GLU A 102 -12.62 34.55 -15.80
C GLU A 102 -13.16 35.52 -14.73
N ALA A 103 -14.10 35.05 -13.91
CA ALA A 103 -14.85 35.90 -12.99
C ALA A 103 -13.90 36.56 -11.96
N ASN A 104 -14.05 37.87 -11.75
CA ASN A 104 -13.24 38.70 -10.87
C ASN A 104 -11.80 38.98 -11.34
N GLU A 105 -11.42 38.56 -12.55
CA GLU A 105 -10.15 38.96 -13.15
C GLU A 105 -10.32 40.26 -13.95
N LYS A 106 -9.34 41.16 -13.82
CA LYS A 106 -9.22 42.36 -14.65
C LYS A 106 -7.99 42.22 -15.51
N TYR A 107 -8.11 42.51 -16.80
CA TYR A 107 -7.00 42.40 -17.73
C TYR A 107 -6.57 43.78 -18.23
N VAL A 108 -5.30 43.89 -18.60
CA VAL A 108 -4.69 45.06 -19.25
C VAL A 108 -3.96 44.62 -20.51
N PHE A 109 -3.72 45.56 -21.43
CA PHE A 109 -3.03 45.29 -22.68
C PHE A 109 -1.53 45.49 -22.53
N VAL A 110 -0.75 44.75 -23.30
CA VAL A 110 0.71 44.76 -23.25
C VAL A 110 1.26 45.11 -24.62
N LYS A 111 2.05 46.18 -24.70
CA LYS A 111 2.89 46.47 -25.87
C LYS A 111 4.28 45.90 -25.65
N ILE A 112 4.84 45.30 -26.69
CA ILE A 112 6.19 44.73 -26.67
C ILE A 112 7.02 45.47 -27.72
N ASP A 113 8.11 46.10 -27.29
CA ASP A 113 8.96 46.96 -28.12
C ASP A 113 8.17 48.07 -28.84
N GLY A 114 7.19 48.64 -28.14
CA GLY A 114 6.31 49.69 -28.67
C GLY A 114 5.24 49.21 -29.66
N LYS A 115 5.22 47.92 -30.01
CA LYS A 115 4.22 47.32 -30.92
C LYS A 115 2.95 46.95 -30.18
N HIS A 116 1.81 47.16 -30.83
CA HIS A 116 0.49 46.77 -30.32
C HIS A 116 0.20 45.29 -30.56
N LEU A 117 0.80 44.72 -31.61
CA LEU A 117 0.78 43.31 -31.94
C LEU A 117 2.17 42.71 -31.73
N ALA A 118 2.22 41.64 -30.95
CA ALA A 118 3.40 40.82 -30.75
C ALA A 118 3.40 39.66 -31.76
N GLY A 119 4.51 38.93 -31.87
CA GLY A 119 4.79 37.91 -32.89
C GLY A 119 3.60 37.05 -33.31
N ASN A 120 3.51 36.75 -34.61
CA ASN A 120 2.38 36.07 -35.25
C ASN A 120 1.02 36.78 -35.05
N ASN A 121 1.00 38.11 -35.16
CA ASN A 121 -0.22 38.95 -35.05
C ASN A 121 -1.03 38.69 -33.78
N ARG A 122 -0.39 38.81 -32.62
CA ARG A 122 -1.02 38.58 -31.31
C ARG A 122 -1.26 39.88 -30.56
N VAL A 123 -2.50 40.11 -30.14
CA VAL A 123 -2.77 41.03 -29.03
C VAL A 123 -2.37 40.32 -27.74
N VAL A 124 -1.51 40.96 -26.95
CA VAL A 124 -1.06 40.44 -25.67
C VAL A 124 -1.80 41.13 -24.54
N ILE A 125 -2.37 40.34 -23.64
CA ILE A 125 -3.02 40.79 -22.41
C ILE A 125 -2.34 40.15 -21.18
N MET A 126 -2.50 40.76 -20.01
CA MET A 126 -2.06 40.22 -18.72
C MET A 126 -3.05 40.57 -17.62
N ASN A 127 -3.03 39.87 -16.48
CA ASN A 127 -3.85 40.27 -15.35
C ASN A 127 -3.36 41.62 -14.81
N ALA A 128 -4.27 42.53 -14.51
CA ALA A 128 -3.98 43.90 -14.09
C ALA A 128 -3.18 43.96 -12.77
N LYS A 129 -3.22 42.89 -11.96
CA LYS A 129 -2.49 42.77 -10.71
C LYS A 129 -1.14 42.08 -10.86
N ASP A 130 -0.80 41.56 -12.04
CA ASP A 130 0.49 40.92 -12.27
C ASP A 130 1.61 41.95 -12.28
N VAL A 131 2.80 41.52 -11.87
CA VAL A 131 3.99 42.35 -11.80
C VAL A 131 4.89 42.04 -12.98
N VAL A 132 5.36 43.07 -13.69
CA VAL A 132 6.39 42.93 -14.72
C VAL A 132 7.71 43.46 -14.19
N VAL A 133 8.77 42.65 -14.29
CA VAL A 133 10.13 42.99 -13.85
C VAL A 133 11.13 42.84 -14.99
N SER A 134 12.12 43.71 -15.00
CA SER A 134 13.14 43.77 -16.04
C SER A 134 14.37 42.95 -15.75
N THR A 135 14.68 42.75 -14.47
CA THR A 135 15.92 42.09 -14.04
C THR A 135 15.65 40.92 -13.11
N ARG A 136 16.59 39.97 -13.07
CA ARG A 136 16.59 38.88 -12.08
C ARG A 136 16.57 39.40 -10.63
N GLN A 137 17.27 40.50 -10.34
CA GLN A 137 17.31 41.07 -8.99
C GLN A 137 15.94 41.63 -8.56
N GLU A 138 15.21 42.27 -9.47
CA GLU A 138 13.83 42.72 -9.22
C GLU A 138 12.89 41.53 -9.01
N TYR A 139 13.04 40.47 -9.81
CA TYR A 139 12.29 39.22 -9.61
C TYR A 139 12.53 38.64 -8.22
N GLU A 140 13.80 38.47 -7.81
CA GLU A 140 14.16 37.92 -6.51
C GLU A 140 13.56 38.76 -5.38
N LYS A 141 13.60 40.10 -5.49
CA LYS A 141 12.97 41.00 -4.51
C LYS A 141 11.46 40.82 -4.39
N GLU A 142 10.74 40.72 -5.51
CA GLU A 142 9.28 40.50 -5.49
C GLU A 142 8.93 39.08 -5.02
N PHE A 143 9.76 38.09 -5.35
CA PHE A 143 9.55 36.71 -4.91
C PHE A 143 9.82 36.53 -3.40
N GLU A 144 10.81 37.23 -2.83
CA GLU A 144 11.01 37.27 -1.37
C GLU A 144 9.80 37.89 -0.64
N LYS A 145 9.22 38.97 -1.18
CA LYS A 145 7.97 39.52 -0.64
C LYS A 145 6.87 38.48 -0.66
N ARG A 146 6.73 37.72 -1.76
CA ARG A 146 5.76 36.62 -1.85
C ARG A 146 6.00 35.55 -0.78
N LYS A 147 7.25 35.14 -0.56
CA LYS A 147 7.62 34.11 0.45
C LYS A 147 7.29 34.56 1.87
N SER A 148 7.34 35.86 2.17
CA SER A 148 6.91 36.39 3.48
C SER A 148 5.39 36.28 3.73
N LYS A 149 4.59 36.08 2.67
CA LYS A 149 3.12 36.09 2.68
C LYS A 149 2.49 34.77 2.27
N LEU A 150 3.17 33.62 2.48
CA LEU A 150 2.64 32.31 2.07
C LEU A 150 1.32 31.91 2.76
N HIS A 151 0.90 32.59 3.82
CA HIS A 151 -0.43 32.45 4.42
C HIS A 151 -1.55 33.10 3.58
N GLU A 152 -1.23 34.04 2.68
CA GLU A 152 -2.16 34.60 1.70
C GLU A 152 -2.29 33.63 0.53
N PHE A 153 -3.27 32.73 0.59
CA PHE A 153 -3.49 31.71 -0.45
C PHE A 153 -4.09 32.31 -1.72
N SER A 154 -5.11 33.16 -1.56
CA SER A 154 -5.53 34.14 -2.56
C SER A 154 -4.54 35.31 -2.51
N TYR A 155 -3.48 35.23 -3.30
CA TYR A 155 -2.47 36.28 -3.37
C TYR A 155 -2.92 37.37 -4.36
N GLU A 156 -2.77 38.65 -3.99
CA GLU A 156 -3.31 39.76 -4.79
C GLU A 156 -2.72 39.81 -6.21
N ASN A 157 -1.41 39.52 -6.34
CA ASN A 157 -0.72 39.46 -7.63
C ASN A 157 -0.65 38.00 -8.07
N SER A 158 -1.35 37.59 -9.13
CA SER A 158 -1.39 36.16 -9.46
C SER A 158 -0.06 35.67 -10.05
N GLN A 159 0.71 36.54 -10.72
CA GLN A 159 1.98 36.21 -11.37
C GLN A 159 3.03 37.33 -11.31
N ILE A 160 4.31 36.94 -11.46
CA ILE A 160 5.42 37.83 -11.86
C ILE A 160 5.89 37.43 -13.25
N HIS A 161 5.94 38.39 -14.17
CA HIS A 161 6.52 38.26 -15.50
C HIS A 161 7.91 38.90 -15.53
N SER A 162 8.94 38.10 -15.79
CA SER A 162 10.32 38.55 -15.93
C SER A 162 10.74 38.58 -17.39
N LEU A 163 11.39 39.67 -17.78
CA LEU A 163 12.06 39.80 -19.07
C LEU A 163 13.47 39.21 -19.06
N GLU A 164 13.94 38.66 -17.94
CA GLU A 164 15.16 37.89 -17.84
C GLU A 164 14.85 36.45 -17.44
N LYS A 165 15.74 35.53 -17.78
CA LYS A 165 15.59 34.13 -17.39
C LYS A 165 15.64 34.00 -15.87
N ILE A 166 14.57 33.43 -15.32
CA ILE A 166 14.41 33.10 -13.90
C ILE A 166 14.41 31.58 -13.71
N GLU A 167 14.60 31.13 -12.47
CA GLU A 167 14.64 29.72 -12.08
C GLU A 167 13.75 29.50 -10.86
N ASP A 168 13.17 28.30 -10.76
CA ASP A 168 12.31 27.93 -9.64
C ASP A 168 13.15 27.66 -8.38
N ASP A 169 12.63 28.07 -7.22
CA ASP A 169 13.15 27.62 -5.92
C ASP A 169 12.67 26.18 -5.68
N GLU A 170 13.49 25.21 -6.10
CA GLU A 170 13.18 23.78 -6.03
C GLU A 170 12.92 23.30 -4.59
N ASN A 171 13.60 23.87 -3.59
CA ASN A 171 13.38 23.50 -2.19
C ASN A 171 12.01 23.97 -1.69
N LEU A 172 11.61 25.18 -2.05
CA LEU A 172 10.26 25.68 -1.77
C LEU A 172 9.20 24.80 -2.44
N LEU A 173 9.39 24.43 -3.71
CA LEU A 173 8.45 23.56 -4.43
C LEU A 173 8.33 22.17 -3.79
N MET A 174 9.46 21.58 -3.38
CA MET A 174 9.49 20.30 -2.66
C MET A 174 8.70 20.36 -1.34
N LEU A 175 8.84 21.44 -0.56
CA LEU A 175 8.12 21.58 0.71
C LEU A 175 6.62 21.84 0.52
N LEU A 176 6.24 22.70 -0.43
CA LEU A 176 4.83 22.92 -0.75
C LEU A 176 4.15 21.61 -1.17
N ASP A 177 4.82 20.86 -2.06
CA ASP A 177 4.34 19.55 -2.51
C ASP A 177 4.18 18.55 -1.36
N ALA A 178 5.15 18.51 -0.45
CA ALA A 178 5.12 17.68 0.76
C ALA A 178 3.96 18.03 1.69
N HIS A 179 3.50 19.28 1.69
CA HIS A 179 2.35 19.74 2.48
C HIS A 179 1.02 19.68 1.72
N GLY A 180 1.01 19.10 0.53
CA GLY A 180 -0.19 18.91 -0.28
C GLY A 180 -0.75 20.19 -0.90
N VAL A 181 0.05 21.26 -0.93
CA VAL A 181 -0.27 22.52 -1.58
C VAL A 181 0.66 22.76 -2.77
N TRP A 182 0.30 23.71 -3.61
CA TRP A 182 1.06 23.97 -4.83
C TRP A 182 1.06 25.46 -5.15
N MET A 183 2.20 26.01 -5.57
CA MET A 183 2.33 27.41 -6.01
C MET A 183 2.79 27.48 -7.47
N GLY A 184 1.81 27.36 -8.38
CA GLY A 184 2.04 27.48 -9.82
C GLY A 184 2.92 26.39 -10.45
N LYS A 185 2.66 25.97 -11.70
CA LYS A 185 3.60 25.09 -12.42
C LYS A 185 4.97 25.77 -12.60
N LYS A 186 5.97 25.01 -13.11
CA LYS A 186 7.28 25.53 -13.54
C LYS A 186 7.10 26.83 -14.34
N ILE A 187 8.08 27.73 -14.21
CA ILE A 187 8.13 29.02 -14.94
C ILE A 187 7.66 28.85 -16.39
N ILE A 188 6.65 29.64 -16.76
CA ILE A 188 6.02 29.60 -18.09
C ILE A 188 6.80 30.50 -19.02
N LYS A 189 7.19 29.98 -20.17
CA LYS A 189 7.89 30.73 -21.21
C LYS A 189 6.92 31.15 -22.29
N SER A 190 6.67 32.44 -22.42
CA SER A 190 5.83 33.01 -23.47
C SER A 190 6.70 33.47 -24.64
N ASN A 191 6.59 32.77 -25.77
CA ASN A 191 7.22 33.15 -27.04
C ASN A 191 6.30 34.11 -27.80
N VAL A 192 6.27 35.35 -27.33
CA VAL A 192 5.44 36.42 -27.89
C VAL A 192 6.23 37.43 -28.72
N SER A 193 7.56 37.38 -28.71
CA SER A 193 8.41 38.27 -29.53
C SER A 193 9.73 37.55 -29.88
N ASP A 194 10.72 38.30 -30.36
CA ASP A 194 12.10 37.85 -30.58
C ASP A 194 12.80 37.39 -29.27
N PHE A 195 12.15 37.56 -28.11
CA PHE A 195 12.66 37.20 -26.79
C PHE A 195 11.60 36.48 -25.95
N GLU A 196 12.06 35.73 -24.94
CA GLU A 196 11.20 34.96 -24.03
C GLU A 196 10.79 35.83 -22.82
N ILE A 197 9.49 35.85 -22.50
CA ILE A 197 8.98 36.36 -21.22
C ILE A 197 8.73 35.17 -20.28
N TYR A 198 9.29 35.22 -19.08
CA TYR A 198 9.23 34.15 -18.08
C TYR A 198 8.23 34.49 -16.98
N SER A 199 7.19 33.69 -16.79
CA SER A 199 6.11 33.98 -15.84
C SER A 199 6.10 32.97 -14.70
N LYS A 200 6.12 33.47 -13.46
CA LYS A 200 5.97 32.67 -12.23
C LYS A 200 4.62 32.93 -11.60
N VAL A 201 3.79 31.89 -11.52
CA VAL A 201 2.52 31.91 -10.80
C VAL A 201 2.77 31.87 -9.28
N LEU A 202 2.02 32.67 -8.53
CA LEU A 202 2.22 32.91 -7.09
C LEU A 202 1.06 32.45 -6.19
N LYS A 203 -0.09 32.11 -6.78
CA LYS A 203 -1.27 31.61 -6.04
C LYS A 203 -0.97 30.25 -5.41
N ILE A 204 -1.42 30.03 -4.17
CA ILE A 204 -1.34 28.72 -3.51
C ILE A 204 -2.68 28.01 -3.63
N GLU A 205 -2.63 26.76 -4.09
CA GLU A 205 -3.80 25.94 -4.36
C GLU A 205 -3.62 24.51 -3.82
N ASN A 206 -4.70 23.74 -3.82
CA ASN A 206 -4.65 22.32 -3.54
C ASN A 206 -3.86 21.60 -4.66
N LYS A 207 -2.82 20.85 -4.30
CA LYS A 207 -1.91 20.19 -5.24
C LYS A 207 -2.64 19.30 -6.26
N LEU A 208 -3.62 18.53 -5.82
CA LEU A 208 -4.28 17.56 -6.70
C LEU A 208 -5.26 18.20 -7.67
N THR A 209 -5.87 19.32 -7.26
CA THR A 209 -6.66 20.17 -8.13
C THR A 209 -5.85 20.69 -9.31
N VAL A 210 -4.63 21.17 -9.05
CA VAL A 210 -3.74 21.70 -10.09
C VAL A 210 -3.23 20.60 -11.02
N ASN A 211 -2.91 19.42 -10.49
CA ASN A 211 -2.28 18.35 -11.25
C ASN A 211 -3.27 17.54 -12.12
N TYR A 212 -4.49 17.32 -11.63
CA TYR A 212 -5.46 16.42 -12.27
C TYR A 212 -6.79 17.09 -12.63
N GLY A 213 -6.95 18.38 -12.33
CA GLY A 213 -8.17 19.12 -12.56
C GLY A 213 -9.23 18.95 -11.46
N LEU A 214 -10.27 19.78 -11.53
CA LEU A 214 -11.43 19.71 -10.63
C LEU A 214 -12.47 18.74 -11.20
N ASN A 215 -12.71 17.63 -10.51
CA ASN A 215 -13.92 16.85 -10.75
C ASN A 215 -15.13 17.68 -10.25
N PRO A 216 -16.10 18.05 -11.11
CA PRO A 216 -17.25 18.86 -10.72
C PRO A 216 -18.02 18.30 -9.53
N ASN A 217 -18.08 16.97 -9.40
CA ASN A 217 -18.80 16.31 -8.31
C ASN A 217 -18.06 16.37 -6.96
N HIS A 218 -16.80 16.80 -6.95
CA HIS A 218 -15.92 16.84 -5.78
C HIS A 218 -15.42 18.26 -5.45
N ARG A 219 -16.08 19.28 -6.02
CA ARG A 219 -15.79 20.68 -5.72
C ARG A 219 -16.27 21.03 -4.31
N GLU A 220 -15.33 21.46 -3.50
CA GLU A 220 -15.56 21.91 -2.14
C GLU A 220 -14.78 23.22 -1.96
N GLU A 221 -15.52 24.33 -1.97
CA GLU A 221 -14.99 25.69 -1.80
C GLU A 221 -14.21 25.83 -0.50
N GLY A 222 -13.01 26.39 -0.58
CA GLY A 222 -12.06 26.49 0.52
C GLY A 222 -11.21 25.23 0.75
N TYR A 223 -11.46 24.12 0.06
CA TYR A 223 -10.74 22.85 0.23
C TYR A 223 -10.15 22.36 -1.09
N THR A 224 -10.97 21.76 -1.96
CA THR A 224 -10.52 21.28 -3.28
C THR A 224 -10.51 22.42 -4.29
N GLU A 225 -11.40 23.40 -4.15
CA GLU A 225 -11.45 24.62 -4.96
C GLU A 225 -11.20 25.85 -4.08
N ASN A 226 -10.48 26.85 -4.60
CA ASN A 226 -10.16 28.09 -3.89
C ASN A 226 -9.68 27.86 -2.44
N LEU A 227 -8.65 27.04 -2.28
CA LEU A 227 -8.11 26.65 -0.98
C LEU A 227 -7.95 27.87 -0.05
N LYS A 228 -8.50 27.79 1.16
CA LYS A 228 -8.44 28.88 2.15
C LYS A 228 -7.42 28.56 3.23
N PHE A 229 -6.64 29.58 3.61
CA PHE A 229 -5.65 29.45 4.69
C PHE A 229 -6.28 28.99 6.00
N GLU A 230 -7.49 29.46 6.35
CA GLU A 230 -8.18 29.01 7.56
C GLU A 230 -8.44 27.50 7.55
N ASN A 231 -8.87 26.93 6.42
CA ASN A 231 -9.07 25.49 6.32
C ASN A 231 -7.76 24.70 6.40
N PHE A 232 -6.67 25.23 5.82
CA PHE A 232 -5.33 24.66 5.96
C PHE A 232 -4.86 24.71 7.44
N LYS A 233 -5.10 25.82 8.13
CA LYS A 233 -4.79 25.99 9.55
C LYS A 233 -5.58 25.01 10.43
N GLN A 234 -6.87 24.84 10.15
CA GLN A 234 -7.70 23.81 10.79
C GLN A 234 -7.22 22.38 10.49
N ASN A 235 -6.63 22.15 9.31
CA ASN A 235 -6.00 20.89 8.99
C ASN A 235 -4.80 20.61 9.91
N ASP A 236 -3.92 21.59 10.08
CA ASP A 236 -2.77 21.46 10.98
C ASP A 236 -3.21 21.20 12.43
N TYR A 237 -4.27 21.85 12.91
CA TYR A 237 -4.81 21.55 14.25
C TYR A 237 -5.24 20.09 14.38
N LYS A 238 -5.92 19.53 13.37
CA LYS A 238 -6.29 18.10 13.38
C LYS A 238 -5.09 17.16 13.31
N ILE A 239 -4.03 17.55 12.61
CA ILE A 239 -2.77 16.78 12.59
C ILE A 239 -2.15 16.79 13.99
N ARG A 240 -2.16 17.93 14.68
CA ARG A 240 -1.69 18.03 16.07
C ARG A 240 -2.51 17.18 17.03
N GLU A 241 -3.84 17.18 16.91
CA GLU A 241 -4.70 16.28 17.70
C GLU A 241 -4.33 14.81 17.50
N MET A 242 -3.95 14.42 16.28
CA MET A 242 -3.46 13.06 16.00
C MET A 242 -2.09 12.81 16.65
N ILE A 243 -1.15 13.76 16.59
CA ILE A 243 0.16 13.67 17.27
C ILE A 243 -0.05 13.50 18.79
N ASP A 244 -0.92 14.30 19.39
CA ASP A 244 -1.24 14.23 20.82
C ASP A 244 -1.90 12.88 21.17
N SER A 245 -2.83 12.41 20.32
CA SER A 245 -3.50 11.11 20.48
C SER A 245 -2.55 9.91 20.37
N ALA A 246 -1.44 10.07 19.64
CA ALA A 246 -0.41 9.04 19.50
C ALA A 246 0.43 8.83 20.76
N GLY A 247 0.25 9.66 21.81
CA GLY A 247 1.01 9.56 23.05
C GLY A 247 2.51 9.82 22.87
N ILE A 248 2.83 10.72 21.93
CA ILE A 248 4.19 11.17 21.66
C ILE A 248 4.65 12.09 22.79
N LYS A 249 5.85 11.83 23.32
CA LYS A 249 6.51 12.65 24.32
C LYS A 249 7.62 13.48 23.68
N ASP A 250 7.90 14.64 24.26
CA ASP A 250 8.97 15.51 23.75
C ASP A 250 10.34 14.83 23.77
N SER A 251 10.56 13.96 24.76
CA SER A 251 11.77 13.16 24.95
C SER A 251 11.89 11.95 24.03
N ASP A 252 10.85 11.61 23.27
CA ASP A 252 10.91 10.47 22.36
C ASP A 252 11.93 10.74 21.23
N GLU A 253 12.66 9.70 20.84
CA GLU A 253 13.53 9.72 19.66
C GLU A 253 12.67 9.93 18.41
N ASP A 254 13.21 10.61 17.39
CA ASP A 254 12.44 10.94 16.18
C ASP A 254 11.87 9.70 15.48
N ARG A 255 12.60 8.57 15.46
CA ARG A 255 12.09 7.27 14.97
C ARG A 255 10.85 6.81 15.74
N GLU A 256 10.86 6.95 17.07
CA GLU A 256 9.72 6.54 17.91
C GLU A 256 8.52 7.48 17.73
N LYS A 257 8.75 8.78 17.54
CA LYS A 257 7.69 9.75 17.19
C LYS A 257 7.01 9.35 15.88
N ILE A 258 7.79 9.03 14.85
CA ILE A 258 7.30 8.56 13.55
C ILE A 258 6.47 7.28 13.71
N LYS A 259 7.01 6.28 14.42
CA LYS A 259 6.34 4.98 14.63
C LYS A 259 5.01 5.14 15.35
N LYS A 260 4.96 5.91 16.45
CA LYS A 260 3.72 6.18 17.19
C LYS A 260 2.68 6.89 16.32
N PHE A 261 3.10 7.90 15.57
CA PHE A 261 2.21 8.60 14.64
C PHE A 261 1.69 7.69 13.53
N ALA A 262 2.52 6.77 13.02
CA ALA A 262 2.12 5.78 12.03
C ALA A 262 1.00 4.85 12.54
N VAL A 263 1.12 4.39 13.79
CA VAL A 263 0.09 3.58 14.45
C VAL A 263 -1.21 4.38 14.62
N GLU A 264 -1.13 5.66 14.96
CA GLU A 264 -2.32 6.54 15.04
C GLU A 264 -3.00 6.71 13.68
N MET A 265 -2.21 6.96 12.62
CA MET A 265 -2.73 7.00 11.25
C MET A 265 -3.37 5.67 10.82
N GLY A 266 -2.91 4.54 11.35
CA GLY A 266 -3.50 3.22 11.13
C GLY A 266 -4.98 3.12 11.52
N LYS A 267 -5.50 4.02 12.35
CA LYS A 267 -6.94 4.09 12.67
C LYS A 267 -7.79 4.57 11.50
N ILE A 268 -7.19 5.20 10.49
CA ILE A 268 -7.84 5.75 9.31
C ILE A 268 -7.98 4.66 8.24
N ALA A 269 -9.15 4.60 7.61
CA ALA A 269 -9.46 3.61 6.60
C ALA A 269 -8.74 3.91 5.27
N TYR A 270 -8.24 2.86 4.62
CA TYR A 270 -7.72 2.94 3.27
C TYR A 270 -8.86 2.92 2.25
N ASP A 271 -8.77 3.78 1.23
CA ASP A 271 -9.76 3.82 0.16
C ASP A 271 -9.50 2.77 -0.92
N PHE A 272 -9.97 1.55 -0.68
CA PHE A 272 -9.93 0.50 -1.69
C PHE A 272 -10.94 0.74 -2.82
N ASN A 273 -12.04 1.45 -2.58
CA ASN A 273 -13.13 1.59 -3.55
C ASN A 273 -12.68 2.42 -4.75
N THR A 274 -11.99 3.53 -4.50
CA THR A 274 -11.44 4.37 -5.56
C THR A 274 -10.45 3.61 -6.44
N PHE A 275 -9.67 2.67 -5.88
CA PHE A 275 -8.75 1.84 -6.65
C PHE A 275 -9.46 0.97 -7.70
N TYR A 276 -10.66 0.47 -7.40
CA TYR A 276 -11.46 -0.36 -8.31
C TYR A 276 -12.51 0.42 -9.10
N SER A 277 -12.58 1.74 -8.95
CA SER A 277 -13.56 2.57 -9.63
C SER A 277 -13.26 2.61 -11.14
N PRO A 278 -14.28 2.49 -12.01
CA PRO A 278 -14.11 2.73 -13.45
C PRO A 278 -13.66 4.17 -13.76
N ASN A 279 -13.86 5.11 -12.82
CA ASN A 279 -13.44 6.50 -12.93
C ASN A 279 -12.30 6.82 -11.95
N HIS A 280 -11.38 5.87 -11.73
CA HIS A 280 -10.26 5.99 -10.77
C HIS A 280 -9.56 7.36 -10.82
N SER A 281 -9.19 7.84 -12.02
CA SER A 281 -8.48 9.12 -12.18
C SER A 281 -9.27 10.33 -11.66
N ALA A 282 -10.60 10.32 -11.78
CA ALA A 282 -11.46 11.40 -11.34
C ALA A 282 -11.83 11.32 -9.85
N GLU A 283 -11.74 10.14 -9.25
CA GLU A 283 -12.05 9.88 -7.84
C GLU A 283 -10.81 9.90 -6.93
N TYR A 284 -9.61 9.72 -7.49
CA TYR A 284 -8.34 9.60 -6.76
C TYR A 284 -7.99 10.82 -5.91
N ASN A 285 -8.43 12.02 -6.30
CA ASN A 285 -8.02 13.27 -5.66
C ASN A 285 -8.52 13.38 -4.20
N LEU A 286 -9.77 13.02 -3.93
CA LEU A 286 -10.37 13.19 -2.60
C LEU A 286 -9.69 12.37 -1.49
N PRO A 287 -9.36 11.08 -1.69
CA PRO A 287 -8.63 10.32 -0.69
C PRO A 287 -7.11 10.58 -0.73
N SER A 288 -6.61 11.46 -1.60
CA SER A 288 -5.17 11.69 -1.77
C SER A 288 -4.70 13.09 -1.38
N ASP A 289 -5.60 14.07 -1.22
CA ASP A 289 -5.21 15.44 -0.87
C ASP A 289 -4.83 15.60 0.62
N LEU A 290 -4.42 16.82 1.01
CA LEU A 290 -4.03 17.15 2.38
C LEU A 290 -5.14 16.98 3.44
N PHE A 291 -6.40 16.85 3.05
CA PHE A 291 -7.56 16.72 3.94
C PHE A 291 -8.09 15.28 4.03
N ALA A 292 -7.54 14.34 3.26
CA ALA A 292 -8.01 12.96 3.18
C ALA A 292 -8.01 12.27 4.56
N VAL A 293 -6.90 12.35 5.28
CA VAL A 293 -6.71 11.69 6.58
C VAL A 293 -7.46 12.42 7.69
N THR A 294 -7.37 13.74 7.74
CA THR A 294 -7.81 14.58 8.86
C THR A 294 -9.30 14.92 8.83
N LYS A 295 -9.84 15.28 7.66
CA LYS A 295 -11.24 15.67 7.47
C LYS A 295 -12.08 14.50 7.00
N ARG A 296 -11.65 13.79 5.95
CA ARG A 296 -12.46 12.74 5.33
C ARG A 296 -12.31 11.38 6.02
N LYS A 297 -11.29 11.22 6.88
CA LYS A 297 -11.01 9.99 7.64
C LYS A 297 -10.94 8.75 6.73
N ARG A 298 -10.52 8.94 5.48
CA ARG A 298 -10.37 7.92 4.46
C ARG A 298 -9.34 8.40 3.43
N ALA A 299 -8.28 7.61 3.22
CA ALA A 299 -7.15 8.05 2.41
C ALA A 299 -6.52 6.93 1.56
N MET A 300 -5.78 7.33 0.55
CA MET A 300 -4.86 6.50 -0.24
C MET A 300 -3.40 6.89 0.09
N CYS A 301 -2.45 6.20 -0.52
CA CYS A 301 -1.01 6.33 -0.23
C CYS A 301 -0.48 7.77 -0.22
N VAL A 302 -0.92 8.63 -1.17
CA VAL A 302 -0.52 10.05 -1.21
C VAL A 302 -1.09 10.83 -0.04
N GLY A 303 -2.36 10.61 0.34
CA GLY A 303 -2.99 11.29 1.47
C GLY A 303 -2.32 10.95 2.80
N PHE A 304 -2.01 9.66 3.02
CA PHE A 304 -1.22 9.20 4.16
C PHE A 304 0.17 9.84 4.17
N SER A 305 0.90 9.77 3.04
CA SER A 305 2.26 10.30 2.96
C SER A 305 2.33 11.81 3.16
N THR A 306 1.35 12.55 2.64
CA THR A 306 1.23 14.01 2.79
C THR A 306 0.96 14.41 4.23
N THR A 307 0.04 13.72 4.89
CA THR A 307 -0.27 13.97 6.31
C THR A 307 0.92 13.63 7.20
N ALA A 308 1.62 12.52 6.90
CA ALA A 308 2.84 12.13 7.60
C ALA A 308 3.96 13.16 7.45
N ALA A 309 4.27 13.57 6.20
CA ALA A 309 5.31 14.57 5.96
C ALA A 309 5.02 15.90 6.68
N ARG A 310 3.74 16.33 6.66
CA ARG A 310 3.32 17.52 7.40
C ARG A 310 3.49 17.35 8.91
N ALA A 311 3.04 16.23 9.48
CA ALA A 311 3.18 15.94 10.90
C ALA A 311 4.64 15.90 11.37
N PHE A 312 5.51 15.29 10.57
CA PHE A 312 6.94 15.16 10.86
C PHE A 312 7.61 16.55 10.86
N ASN A 313 7.35 17.37 9.85
CA ASN A 313 7.88 18.73 9.82
C ASN A 313 7.35 19.59 10.98
N LEU A 314 6.09 19.43 11.41
CA LEU A 314 5.55 20.10 12.61
C LEU A 314 6.26 19.69 13.92
N MET A 315 6.78 18.46 13.97
CA MET A 315 7.63 17.94 15.05
C MET A 315 9.13 18.23 14.84
N GLY A 316 9.49 19.00 13.79
CA GLY A 316 10.88 19.34 13.47
C GLY A 316 11.68 18.20 12.85
N ILE A 317 11.02 17.15 12.35
CA ILE A 317 11.61 15.99 11.70
C ILE A 317 11.49 16.19 10.17
N PRO A 318 12.59 16.47 9.44
CA PRO A 318 12.55 16.71 8.00
C PRO A 318 11.89 15.56 7.27
N ALA A 319 10.88 15.87 6.46
CA ALA A 319 10.16 14.89 5.68
C ALA A 319 9.56 15.45 4.39
N TYR A 320 9.42 14.58 3.39
CA TYR A 320 8.73 14.88 2.14
C TYR A 320 8.07 13.63 1.53
N VAL A 321 7.18 13.84 0.56
CA VAL A 321 6.49 12.75 -0.15
C VAL A 321 7.31 12.30 -1.35
N ALA A 322 7.58 10.99 -1.46
CA ALA A 322 8.32 10.40 -2.57
C ALA A 322 7.45 9.44 -3.38
N GLY A 323 7.62 9.50 -4.70
CA GLY A 323 7.02 8.53 -5.62
C GLY A 323 7.74 7.19 -5.56
N ALA A 324 6.98 6.11 -5.48
CA ALA A 324 7.50 4.75 -5.36
C ALA A 324 6.73 3.77 -6.25
N LYS A 325 7.28 2.57 -6.39
CA LYS A 325 6.59 1.42 -6.99
C LYS A 325 6.71 0.24 -6.05
N VAL A 326 5.58 -0.33 -5.63
CA VAL A 326 5.57 -1.47 -4.70
C VAL A 326 6.10 -2.74 -5.39
N GLU A 327 6.38 -3.79 -4.60
CA GLU A 327 6.89 -5.08 -5.09
C GLU A 327 5.99 -5.72 -6.17
N THR A 328 4.68 -5.51 -6.05
CA THR A 328 3.66 -5.99 -6.99
C THR A 328 3.54 -5.12 -8.25
N GLY A 329 4.30 -4.02 -8.33
CA GLY A 329 4.40 -3.16 -9.52
C GLY A 329 3.40 -2.02 -9.60
N GLN A 330 2.49 -1.86 -8.65
CA GLN A 330 1.63 -0.67 -8.61
C GLN A 330 2.43 0.60 -8.25
N LEU A 331 2.02 1.72 -8.83
CA LEU A 331 2.52 3.03 -8.42
C LEU A 331 2.03 3.34 -7.00
N HIS A 332 2.89 3.99 -6.23
CA HIS A 332 2.68 4.23 -4.81
C HIS A 332 3.35 5.53 -4.38
N ALA A 333 3.02 5.98 -3.17
CA ALA A 333 3.67 7.11 -2.53
C ALA A 333 4.07 6.72 -1.11
N VAL A 334 5.24 7.17 -0.70
CA VAL A 334 5.84 6.91 0.62
C VAL A 334 6.38 8.20 1.21
N THR A 335 6.71 8.19 2.50
CA THR A 335 7.34 9.34 3.15
C THR A 335 8.83 9.10 3.28
N ARG A 336 9.62 10.07 2.83
CA ARG A 336 11.06 10.15 3.15
C ARG A 336 11.20 11.00 4.40
N SER A 337 12.00 10.56 5.37
CA SER A 337 12.21 11.31 6.61
C SER A 337 13.62 11.14 7.16
N PHE A 338 14.16 12.19 7.78
CA PHE A 338 15.49 12.21 8.38
C PHE A 338 15.42 11.97 9.89
N TYR A 339 16.05 10.88 10.34
CA TYR A 339 16.25 10.54 11.75
C TYR A 339 17.43 9.56 11.85
N ASP A 340 18.00 9.36 13.04
CA ASP A 340 19.14 8.45 13.22
C ASP A 340 20.35 8.79 12.33
N GLY A 341 20.52 10.07 12.01
CA GLY A 341 21.63 10.60 11.23
C GLY A 341 21.56 10.29 9.73
N LYS A 342 20.46 9.72 9.22
CA LYS A 342 20.29 9.43 7.79
C LYS A 342 18.84 9.61 7.33
N TRP A 343 18.66 9.62 6.00
CA TRP A 343 17.33 9.58 5.42
C TRP A 343 16.82 8.15 5.34
N HIS A 344 15.53 8.00 5.64
CA HIS A 344 14.83 6.74 5.64
C HIS A 344 13.60 6.81 4.74
N THR A 345 13.22 5.66 4.17
CA THR A 345 11.93 5.49 3.49
C THR A 345 10.97 4.77 4.43
N VAL A 346 9.81 5.36 4.71
CA VAL A 346 8.77 4.73 5.53
C VAL A 346 7.44 4.70 4.77
N ASP A 347 6.83 3.52 4.70
CA ASP A 347 5.50 3.33 4.10
C ASP A 347 4.46 3.21 5.20
N LEU A 348 3.72 4.31 5.38
CA LEU A 348 2.80 4.51 6.50
C LEU A 348 1.34 4.34 6.07
N THR A 349 1.13 3.69 4.93
CA THR A 349 -0.20 3.44 4.37
C THR A 349 -0.93 2.41 5.22
N SER A 350 -2.06 2.80 5.80
CA SER A 350 -2.93 1.89 6.56
C SER A 350 -3.49 0.78 5.67
N SER A 351 -3.64 -0.44 6.20
CA SER A 351 -4.37 -1.52 5.53
C SER A 351 -5.82 -1.65 6.02
N LYS A 352 -6.31 -0.70 6.83
CA LYS A 352 -7.63 -0.76 7.48
C LYS A 352 -8.75 -0.66 6.45
N ARG A 353 -9.76 -1.52 6.54
CA ARG A 353 -10.99 -1.43 5.73
C ARG A 353 -12.09 -0.68 6.46
N ALA A 354 -13.04 -0.14 5.70
CA ALA A 354 -14.23 0.48 6.26
C ALA A 354 -15.02 -0.56 7.07
N GLY A 355 -15.35 -0.23 8.33
CA GLY A 355 -16.05 -1.13 9.26
C GLY A 355 -15.13 -1.93 10.20
N ASP A 356 -13.81 -1.94 9.97
CA ASP A 356 -12.87 -2.60 10.87
C ASP A 356 -12.77 -1.86 12.21
N THR A 357 -12.79 -2.60 13.31
CA THR A 357 -12.67 -2.05 14.67
C THR A 357 -11.22 -1.80 15.10
N GLY A 358 -10.26 -2.50 14.48
CA GLY A 358 -8.82 -2.39 14.78
C GLY A 358 -8.10 -1.26 14.02
N SER A 359 -6.82 -1.08 14.34
CA SER A 359 -5.89 -0.31 13.51
C SER A 359 -5.44 -1.16 12.33
N GLY A 360 -5.36 -0.56 11.14
CA GLY A 360 -4.74 -1.18 9.96
C GLY A 360 -3.25 -0.97 9.87
N TYR A 361 -2.61 -0.45 10.92
CA TYR A 361 -1.17 -0.26 11.00
C TYR A 361 -0.67 -0.59 12.40
N SER A 362 0.46 -1.30 12.50
CA SER A 362 1.07 -1.72 13.77
C SER A 362 2.56 -1.39 13.80
N GLU A 363 3.16 -1.43 14.99
CA GLU A 363 4.62 -1.25 15.14
C GLU A 363 5.41 -2.27 14.31
N LEU A 364 4.94 -3.52 14.23
CA LEU A 364 5.57 -4.53 13.39
C LEU A 364 5.50 -4.17 11.89
N MET A 365 4.44 -3.51 11.45
CA MET A 365 4.35 -3.01 10.07
C MET A 365 5.32 -1.86 9.84
N PHE A 366 5.50 -0.97 10.81
CA PHE A 366 6.51 0.09 10.76
C PHE A 366 7.90 -0.50 10.53
N ASP A 367 8.33 -1.43 11.39
CA ASP A 367 9.66 -2.06 11.33
C ASP A 367 9.90 -2.82 10.00
N ARG A 368 8.83 -3.33 9.37
CA ARG A 368 8.91 -4.00 8.05
C ARG A 368 8.87 -3.03 6.87
N SER A 369 8.39 -1.82 7.07
CA SER A 369 8.25 -0.79 6.04
C SER A 369 9.49 0.09 5.93
N GLU A 370 10.19 0.29 7.05
CA GLU A 370 11.38 1.12 7.16
C GLU A 370 12.48 0.60 6.22
N ASP A 371 12.93 1.47 5.32
CA ASP A 371 13.96 1.20 4.31
C ASP A 371 13.71 -0.05 3.45
N LYS A 372 12.43 -0.42 3.25
CA LYS A 372 12.03 -1.56 2.41
C LYS A 372 12.36 -1.35 0.92
N TYR A 373 12.35 -0.10 0.46
CA TYR A 373 12.49 0.25 -0.94
C TYR A 373 13.95 0.48 -1.32
N THR A 374 14.32 0.07 -2.53
CA THR A 374 15.60 0.48 -3.13
C THR A 374 15.51 1.93 -3.59
N GLU A 375 16.41 2.77 -3.08
CA GLU A 375 16.45 4.19 -3.43
C GLU A 375 17.09 4.44 -4.79
N ILE A 376 16.43 5.24 -5.63
CA ILE A 376 16.91 5.67 -6.94
C ILE A 376 16.99 7.21 -6.94
N VAL A 377 18.21 7.72 -6.89
CA VAL A 377 18.47 9.16 -6.91
C VAL A 377 18.17 9.72 -8.30
N LYS A 378 17.26 10.70 -8.36
CA LYS A 378 16.93 11.43 -9.60
C LYS A 378 17.04 12.94 -9.46
N ASN A 379 16.89 13.47 -8.24
CA ASN A 379 16.86 14.92 -7.96
C ASN A 379 15.85 15.67 -8.84
N PHE A 380 14.73 15.01 -9.11
CA PHE A 380 13.62 15.58 -9.87
C PHE A 380 12.81 16.53 -9.01
N SER A 381 12.28 17.59 -9.63
CA SER A 381 11.20 18.38 -9.05
C SER A 381 9.98 17.46 -8.80
N PRO A 382 9.03 17.85 -7.92
CA PRO A 382 7.86 17.01 -7.65
C PRO A 382 7.06 16.59 -8.91
N LYS A 383 6.92 17.51 -9.87
CA LYS A 383 6.24 17.23 -11.15
C LYS A 383 7.01 16.22 -12.01
N GLU A 384 8.33 16.35 -12.09
CA GLU A 384 9.18 15.41 -12.83
C GLU A 384 9.17 14.04 -12.17
N ALA A 385 9.24 13.99 -10.84
CA ALA A 385 9.14 12.76 -10.08
C ALA A 385 7.83 12.04 -10.41
N LEU A 386 6.69 12.76 -10.37
CA LEU A 386 5.38 12.25 -10.74
C LEU A 386 5.32 11.70 -12.17
N ALA A 387 5.88 12.43 -13.15
CA ALA A 387 5.90 12.01 -14.54
C ALA A 387 6.76 10.75 -14.77
N HIS A 388 7.75 10.50 -13.91
CA HIS A 388 8.70 9.41 -14.09
C HIS A 388 8.51 8.22 -13.12
N ILE A 389 7.50 8.24 -12.23
CA ILE A 389 7.26 7.10 -11.31
C ILE A 389 7.07 5.79 -12.08
N GLY A 390 6.41 5.84 -13.24
CA GLY A 390 6.21 4.66 -14.10
C GLY A 390 7.50 3.99 -14.58
N THR A 391 8.62 4.73 -14.61
CA THR A 391 9.94 4.23 -15.02
C THR A 391 10.66 3.43 -13.94
N LEU A 392 10.17 3.46 -12.69
CA LEU A 392 10.73 2.68 -11.60
C LEU A 392 10.50 1.18 -11.83
N SER A 393 11.49 0.39 -11.44
CA SER A 393 11.32 -1.06 -11.24
C SER A 393 10.55 -1.31 -9.95
N ASN A 394 10.04 -2.52 -9.77
CA ASN A 394 9.30 -2.88 -8.56
C ASN A 394 10.19 -2.73 -7.31
N ALA A 395 9.58 -2.35 -6.18
CA ALA A 395 10.25 -2.10 -4.90
C ALA A 395 11.30 -0.97 -4.94
N GLN A 396 11.07 0.06 -5.76
CA GLN A 396 11.94 1.24 -5.84
C GLN A 396 11.22 2.52 -5.40
N VAL A 397 11.99 3.47 -4.88
CA VAL A 397 11.55 4.82 -4.51
C VAL A 397 12.47 5.84 -5.14
N MET A 398 11.91 6.94 -5.65
CA MET A 398 12.67 8.03 -6.22
C MET A 398 13.05 9.06 -5.15
N THR A 399 14.34 9.38 -5.04
CA THR A 399 14.85 10.31 -4.02
C THR A 399 15.42 11.60 -4.62
N ASN A 400 15.43 12.65 -3.80
CA ASN A 400 16.00 13.95 -4.12
C ASN A 400 17.08 14.32 -3.09
N THR A 401 18.30 13.84 -3.34
CA THR A 401 19.47 14.05 -2.48
C THR A 401 19.85 15.54 -2.33
N THR A 402 19.57 16.37 -3.33
CA THR A 402 19.79 17.83 -3.24
C THR A 402 18.90 18.43 -2.16
N PHE A 403 17.61 18.13 -2.20
CA PHE A 403 16.65 18.55 -1.20
C PHE A 403 16.94 17.93 0.17
N GLU A 404 17.22 16.63 0.22
CA GLU A 404 17.51 15.89 1.44
C GLU A 404 18.73 16.44 2.20
N ASN A 405 19.79 16.82 1.47
CA ASN A 405 20.98 17.44 2.07
C ASN A 405 20.71 18.84 2.59
N TRP A 406 19.84 19.61 1.93
CA TRP A 406 19.44 20.92 2.40
C TRP A 406 18.50 20.84 3.62
N ALA A 407 17.46 19.99 3.54
CA ALA A 407 16.35 19.92 4.48
C ALA A 407 16.78 19.47 5.89
N LYS A 408 17.75 18.55 6.00
CA LYS A 408 18.22 18.05 7.31
C LYS A 408 18.82 19.14 8.21
N ASP A 409 19.37 20.19 7.60
CA ASP A 409 20.03 21.30 8.28
C ASP A 409 19.08 22.50 8.51
N GLN A 410 17.82 22.40 8.07
CA GLN A 410 16.83 23.46 8.26
C GLN A 410 16.13 23.37 9.61
N LYS A 411 15.74 24.52 10.15
CA LYS A 411 14.92 24.61 11.35
C LYS A 411 13.46 24.25 11.01
N ALA A 412 12.70 23.84 12.02
CA ALA A 412 11.29 23.48 11.84
C ALA A 412 10.47 24.60 11.17
N GLU A 413 10.77 25.87 11.45
CA GLU A 413 10.13 27.04 10.87
C GLU A 413 10.29 27.13 9.35
N ASP A 414 11.42 26.66 8.84
CA ASP A 414 11.76 26.69 7.41
C ASP A 414 11.25 25.42 6.71
N LEU A 415 11.15 24.29 7.42
CA LEU A 415 10.53 23.06 6.94
C LEU A 415 9.01 23.12 6.88
N VAL A 416 8.38 23.95 7.72
CA VAL A 416 6.91 24.06 7.81
C VAL A 416 6.36 25.15 6.87
N LEU A 417 7.14 26.21 6.60
CA LEU A 417 6.82 27.35 5.73
C LEU A 417 5.57 28.16 6.12
N ILE A 418 4.40 27.52 6.05
CA ILE A 418 3.06 28.10 6.23
C ILE A 418 2.54 27.66 7.60
N ASN A 419 1.89 28.57 8.33
CA ASN A 419 1.31 28.31 9.66
C ASN A 419 2.36 27.85 10.70
N LYS A 420 3.46 28.59 10.81
CA LYS A 420 4.57 28.29 11.74
C LYS A 420 4.15 28.21 13.22
N ASP A 421 3.01 28.82 13.58
CA ASP A 421 2.44 28.73 14.93
C ASP A 421 2.02 27.31 15.32
N ALA A 422 1.79 26.42 14.35
CA ALA A 422 1.45 25.02 14.58
C ALA A 422 2.65 24.15 15.00
N ILE A 423 3.88 24.65 14.88
CA ILE A 423 5.10 23.91 15.22
C ILE A 423 5.13 23.60 16.72
N TYR A 424 5.48 22.37 17.08
CA TYR A 424 5.65 21.97 18.48
C TYR A 424 6.82 22.72 19.13
N ASN A 425 6.65 23.13 20.39
CA ASN A 425 7.61 24.03 21.04
C ASN A 425 9.02 23.43 21.16
N ASN A 426 9.14 22.12 21.36
CA ASN A 426 10.42 21.41 21.41
C ASN A 426 11.14 21.33 20.05
N ALA A 427 10.44 21.56 18.95
CA ALA A 427 10.97 21.54 17.60
C ALA A 427 11.49 22.92 17.13
N LYS A 428 11.09 24.01 17.80
CA LYS A 428 11.39 25.39 17.38
C LYS A 428 12.87 25.72 17.50
N GLY A 429 13.37 26.48 16.54
CA GLY A 429 14.70 27.11 16.59
C GLY A 429 15.90 26.19 16.36
N LYS A 430 15.72 24.88 16.19
CA LYS A 430 16.78 23.90 15.93
C LYS A 430 16.50 23.07 14.69
N SER A 431 17.55 22.66 13.98
CA SER A 431 17.48 21.64 12.93
C SER A 431 17.43 20.22 13.52
N ALA A 432 17.11 19.22 12.70
CA ALA A 432 17.16 17.82 13.16
C ALA A 432 18.57 17.41 13.59
N VAL A 433 19.60 17.85 12.86
CA VAL A 433 21.01 17.59 13.19
C VAL A 433 21.40 18.23 14.53
N GLU A 434 20.85 19.41 14.85
CA GLU A 434 21.10 20.08 16.15
C GLU A 434 20.31 19.47 17.31
N ARG A 435 19.13 18.89 17.05
CA ARG A 435 18.31 18.22 18.08
C ARG A 435 18.86 16.84 18.44
N ASP A 436 19.63 16.22 17.55
CA ASP A 436 20.00 14.81 17.64
C ASP A 436 21.50 14.58 17.34
N PRO A 437 22.38 14.81 18.34
CA PRO A 437 23.82 14.73 18.17
C PRO A 437 24.35 13.34 17.79
N GLN A 438 25.44 13.30 17.01
CA GLN A 438 26.01 12.07 16.44
C GLN A 438 26.43 11.02 17.48
N ASP A 439 26.94 11.42 18.64
CA ASP A 439 27.32 10.51 19.72
C ASP A 439 26.11 9.78 20.30
N GLN A 440 25.00 10.48 20.51
CA GLN A 440 23.73 9.87 20.96
C GLN A 440 23.16 8.94 19.89
N ILE A 441 23.30 9.29 18.60
CA ILE A 441 22.96 8.42 17.46
C ILE A 441 23.73 7.11 17.51
N GLN A 442 25.05 7.17 17.65
CA GLN A 442 25.88 5.96 17.68
C GLN A 442 25.54 5.08 18.88
N GLU A 443 25.31 5.67 20.06
CA GLU A 443 24.97 4.92 21.25
C GLU A 443 23.63 4.17 21.10
N ARG A 444 22.58 4.84 20.62
CA ARG A 444 21.27 4.18 20.45
C ARG A 444 21.26 3.14 19.33
N LEU A 445 21.96 3.37 18.22
CA LEU A 445 22.08 2.38 17.15
C LEU A 445 22.80 1.12 17.65
N LYS A 446 23.86 1.28 18.45
CA LYS A 446 24.54 0.16 19.10
C LYS A 446 23.63 -0.56 20.09
N ARG A 447 22.83 0.15 20.89
CA ARG A 447 21.83 -0.46 21.80
C ARG A 447 20.83 -1.33 21.02
N ARG A 448 20.23 -0.80 19.95
CA ARG A 448 19.25 -1.53 19.13
C ARG A 448 19.86 -2.75 18.44
N GLU A 449 21.10 -2.67 17.97
CA GLU A 449 21.81 -3.82 17.40
C GLU A 449 22.02 -4.92 18.45
N ILE A 450 22.42 -4.56 19.67
CA ILE A 450 22.55 -5.51 20.78
C ILE A 450 21.19 -6.13 21.14
N GLU A 451 20.12 -5.34 21.20
CA GLU A 451 18.77 -5.84 21.47
C GLU A 451 18.30 -6.81 20.39
N LYS A 452 18.57 -6.51 19.11
CA LYS A 452 18.27 -7.41 18.00
C LYS A 452 19.04 -8.73 18.13
N GLN A 453 20.33 -8.69 18.42
CA GLN A 453 21.14 -9.89 18.63
C GLN A 453 20.63 -10.72 19.82
N LYS A 454 20.27 -10.07 20.93
CA LYS A 454 19.65 -10.73 22.09
C LYS A 454 18.30 -11.37 21.74
N ALA A 455 17.47 -10.69 20.96
CA ALA A 455 16.18 -11.23 20.52
C ALA A 455 16.36 -12.46 19.60
N GLU A 456 17.33 -12.41 18.68
CA GLU A 456 17.69 -13.55 17.83
C GLU A 456 18.25 -14.73 18.65
N GLU A 457 19.06 -14.45 19.66
CA GLU A 457 19.60 -15.48 20.55
C GLU A 457 18.49 -16.12 21.41
N LEU A 458 17.61 -15.30 22.00
CA LEU A 458 16.45 -15.77 22.76
C LEU A 458 15.52 -16.62 21.87
N PHE A 459 15.34 -16.23 20.61
CA PHE A 459 14.58 -17.03 19.64
C PHE A 459 15.22 -18.40 19.42
N LYS A 460 16.54 -18.47 19.19
CA LYS A 460 17.27 -19.73 19.04
C LYS A 460 17.19 -20.60 20.30
N GLN A 461 17.32 -20.00 21.49
CA GLN A 461 17.19 -20.71 22.77
C GLN A 461 15.78 -21.30 22.93
N ARG A 462 14.75 -20.54 22.55
CA ARG A 462 13.36 -21.02 22.59
C ARG A 462 13.12 -22.15 21.58
N GLU A 463 13.68 -22.07 20.38
CA GLU A 463 13.60 -23.18 19.41
C GLU A 463 14.27 -24.45 19.95
N GLU A 464 15.43 -24.31 20.60
CA GLU A 464 16.14 -25.43 21.21
C GLU A 464 15.40 -26.02 22.41
N GLN A 465 14.80 -25.19 23.28
CA GLN A 465 13.93 -25.66 24.36
C GLN A 465 12.73 -26.45 23.80
N ASN A 466 12.06 -25.90 22.78
CA ASN A 466 10.95 -26.58 22.12
C ASN A 466 11.39 -27.94 21.52
N ARG A 467 12.61 -28.02 20.98
CA ARG A 467 13.20 -29.27 20.47
C ARG A 467 13.39 -30.29 21.60
N ILE A 468 13.99 -29.89 22.73
CA ILE A 468 14.25 -30.76 23.88
C ILE A 468 12.92 -31.26 24.49
N GLU A 469 11.95 -30.37 24.66
CA GLU A 469 10.60 -30.74 25.16
C GLU A 469 9.93 -31.75 24.22
N TRP A 470 10.04 -31.53 22.91
CA TRP A 470 9.52 -32.47 21.91
C TRP A 470 10.21 -33.84 22.01
N GLU A 471 11.55 -33.89 22.13
CA GLU A 471 12.30 -35.14 22.28
C GLU A 471 11.92 -35.91 23.56
N LYS A 472 11.72 -35.19 24.67
CA LYS A 472 11.30 -35.78 25.95
C LYS A 472 9.89 -36.38 25.84
N ALA A 473 8.95 -35.62 25.27
CA ALA A 473 7.58 -36.10 25.06
C ALA A 473 7.53 -37.31 24.12
N GLU A 474 8.41 -37.39 23.12
CA GLU A 474 8.46 -38.52 22.21
C GLU A 474 9.04 -39.78 22.88
N LYS A 475 10.07 -39.64 23.73
CA LYS A 475 10.58 -40.75 24.55
C LYS A 475 9.52 -41.30 25.50
N GLU A 476 8.80 -40.42 26.18
CA GLU A 476 7.72 -40.80 27.09
C GLU A 476 6.59 -41.55 26.37
N LYS A 477 6.22 -41.11 25.16
CA LYS A 477 5.26 -41.86 24.32
C LYS A 477 5.75 -43.26 23.97
N ILE A 478 7.03 -43.41 23.62
CA ILE A 478 7.62 -44.72 23.29
C ILE A 478 7.62 -45.63 24.52
N GLU A 479 7.98 -45.12 25.70
CA GLU A 479 7.96 -45.88 26.95
C GLU A 479 6.54 -46.29 27.34
N ASN A 480 5.57 -45.38 27.27
CA ASN A 480 4.17 -45.67 27.52
C ASN A 480 3.62 -46.72 26.55
N LYS A 481 4.00 -46.66 25.27
CA LYS A 481 3.62 -47.68 24.28
C LYS A 481 4.20 -49.04 24.63
N LYS A 482 5.47 -49.13 25.03
CA LYS A 482 6.10 -50.38 25.47
C LYS A 482 5.42 -50.95 26.71
N ALA A 483 5.09 -50.10 27.70
CA ALA A 483 4.39 -50.52 28.91
C ALA A 483 2.99 -51.09 28.58
N GLN A 484 2.25 -50.43 27.68
CA GLN A 484 0.95 -50.92 27.20
C GLN A 484 1.05 -52.23 26.42
N GLU A 485 2.09 -52.40 25.60
CA GLU A 485 2.34 -53.66 24.87
C GLU A 485 2.71 -54.81 25.83
N GLU A 486 3.48 -54.53 26.88
CA GLU A 486 3.84 -55.51 27.90
C GLU A 486 2.63 -55.91 28.76
N GLU A 487 1.79 -54.95 29.15
CA GLU A 487 0.54 -55.20 29.87
C GLU A 487 -0.43 -56.04 29.02
N LEU A 488 -0.58 -55.70 27.74
CA LEU A 488 -1.41 -56.47 26.80
C LEU A 488 -0.91 -57.91 26.67
N ARG A 489 0.40 -58.13 26.62
CA ARG A 489 1.00 -59.47 26.59
C ARG A 489 0.71 -60.26 27.86
N ARG A 490 0.82 -59.64 29.04
CA ARG A 490 0.47 -60.27 30.33
C ARG A 490 -1.01 -60.67 30.38
N LEU A 491 -1.90 -59.80 29.90
CA LEU A 491 -3.34 -60.10 29.83
C LEU A 491 -3.65 -61.25 28.86
N GLN A 492 -2.95 -61.31 27.71
CA GLN A 492 -3.09 -62.42 26.77
C GLN A 492 -2.60 -63.74 27.35
N GLU A 493 -1.47 -63.75 28.07
CA GLU A 493 -0.96 -64.93 28.76
C GLU A 493 -1.93 -65.41 29.85
N GLN A 494 -2.50 -64.49 30.65
CA GLN A 494 -3.53 -64.82 31.64
C GLN A 494 -4.81 -65.37 31.01
N PHE A 495 -5.25 -64.81 29.89
CA PHE A 495 -6.44 -65.27 29.18
C PHE A 495 -6.25 -66.68 28.62
N LEU A 496 -5.09 -66.97 28.04
CA LEU A 496 -4.75 -68.29 27.50
C LEU A 496 -4.68 -69.35 28.62
N GLU A 497 -4.15 -68.99 29.79
CA GLU A 497 -4.11 -69.86 30.97
C GLU A 497 -5.53 -70.14 31.50
N ALA A 498 -6.39 -69.12 31.54
CA ALA A 498 -7.79 -69.25 31.93
C ALA A 498 -8.59 -70.10 30.93
N GLU A 499 -8.35 -69.98 29.62
CA GLU A 499 -8.95 -70.83 28.60
C GLU A 499 -8.50 -72.29 28.73
N LYS A 500 -7.21 -72.55 28.99
CA LYS A 500 -6.72 -73.91 29.27
C LYS A 500 -7.38 -74.51 30.51
N GLN A 501 -7.55 -73.72 31.57
CA GLN A 501 -8.27 -74.15 32.78
C GLN A 501 -9.77 -74.38 32.53
N ALA A 502 -10.41 -73.57 31.68
CA ALA A 502 -11.81 -73.74 31.29
C ALA A 502 -12.04 -74.93 30.36
N ALA A 503 -11.09 -75.22 29.46
CA ALA A 503 -11.09 -76.41 28.61
C ALA A 503 -10.89 -77.69 29.43
N SER A 504 -9.95 -77.67 30.38
CA SER A 504 -9.75 -78.73 31.38
C SER A 504 -11.02 -79.01 32.21
N LYS A 505 -11.77 -77.97 32.59
CA LYS A 505 -13.07 -78.11 33.29
C LYS A 505 -14.22 -78.58 32.39
N LYS A 506 -14.16 -78.31 31.08
CA LYS A 506 -15.15 -78.79 30.10
C LYS A 506 -14.93 -80.25 29.68
N GLU A 507 -13.71 -80.76 29.78
CA GLU A 507 -13.40 -82.19 29.55
C GLU A 507 -13.83 -83.09 30.72
N THR A 508 -14.05 -82.55 31.93
CA THR A 508 -14.54 -83.33 33.09
C THR A 508 -16.07 -83.33 33.25
N GLN A 509 -16.79 -82.57 32.42
CA GLN A 509 -18.25 -82.42 32.52
C GLN A 509 -18.95 -82.65 31.17
N ALA A 510 -18.40 -83.57 30.36
CA ALA A 510 -19.00 -84.06 29.12
C ALA A 510 -19.24 -85.58 29.14
N GLU A 511 -19.28 -86.19 30.32
CA GLU A 511 -19.76 -87.55 30.59
C GLU A 511 -20.83 -87.51 31.70
N LYS A 512 -21.98 -86.91 31.41
CA LYS A 512 -23.28 -87.33 31.96
C LYS A 512 -24.42 -86.53 31.35
N GLU A 513 -25.39 -87.29 30.87
CA GLU A 513 -26.79 -86.93 30.67
C GLU A 513 -27.20 -86.41 29.30
N TYR A 514 -27.40 -87.42 28.44
CA TYR A 514 -28.33 -87.48 27.34
C TYR A 514 -29.80 -87.50 27.82
N SER A 515 -30.69 -86.87 27.03
CA SER A 515 -32.13 -87.16 26.81
C SER A 515 -33.23 -86.17 27.30
N LYS A 516 -33.97 -85.70 26.28
CA LYS A 516 -35.41 -85.30 26.19
C LYS A 516 -35.82 -83.96 26.81
N ALA A 517 -36.68 -83.15 26.21
CA ALA A 517 -37.36 -83.13 24.90
C ALA A 517 -38.11 -81.78 24.76
N ASN A 518 -38.37 -81.34 23.51
CA ASN A 518 -39.54 -80.59 22.98
C ASN A 518 -40.44 -79.81 23.96
N ARG A 519 -41.03 -78.65 23.64
CA ARG A 519 -41.25 -77.82 22.45
C ARG A 519 -41.83 -76.52 23.04
N ASP A 520 -41.62 -75.36 22.42
CA ASP A 520 -42.75 -74.63 21.86
C ASP A 520 -42.32 -73.42 21.04
N LYS A 521 -42.83 -73.44 19.80
CA LYS A 521 -42.80 -72.34 18.86
C LYS A 521 -43.89 -71.36 19.29
N ASN A 522 -43.47 -70.13 19.52
CA ASN A 522 -44.12 -68.98 18.91
C ASN A 522 -43.12 -67.84 18.86
N LYS A 523 -42.26 -67.87 17.84
CA LYS A 523 -41.37 -66.76 17.54
C LYS A 523 -41.95 -66.03 16.33
N THR A 524 -42.72 -65.00 16.64
CA THR A 524 -43.12 -63.95 15.70
C THR A 524 -41.89 -63.58 14.87
N ILE A 525 -41.95 -63.75 13.56
CA ILE A 525 -40.88 -63.34 12.65
C ILE A 525 -40.84 -61.82 12.72
N THR A 526 -39.95 -61.27 13.55
CA THR A 526 -39.69 -59.84 13.55
C THR A 526 -38.83 -59.55 12.33
N ILE A 527 -39.46 -59.04 11.27
CA ILE A 527 -38.77 -58.46 10.12
C ILE A 527 -37.91 -57.29 10.64
N GLY A 528 -36.68 -57.16 10.14
CA GLY A 528 -35.72 -56.15 10.58
C GLY A 528 -34.57 -56.72 11.40
N TRP A 529 -33.97 -55.88 12.25
CA TRP A 529 -32.76 -56.21 13.01
C TRP A 529 -33.00 -57.30 14.04
N THR A 530 -32.16 -58.33 14.02
CA THR A 530 -32.15 -59.38 15.04
C THR A 530 -30.73 -59.62 15.54
N LYS A 531 -30.58 -59.83 16.86
CA LYS A 531 -29.30 -60.11 17.50
C LYS A 531 -29.24 -61.59 17.86
N MET A 532 -28.24 -62.31 17.35
CA MET A 532 -28.00 -63.73 17.64
C MET A 532 -26.53 -63.95 17.95
N ASN A 533 -26.20 -64.65 19.04
CA ASN A 533 -24.82 -64.92 19.46
C ASN A 533 -23.92 -63.66 19.48
N ASN A 534 -24.47 -62.57 20.01
CA ASN A 534 -23.86 -61.25 20.09
C ASN A 534 -23.53 -60.56 18.74
N LYS A 535 -24.05 -61.06 17.62
CA LYS A 535 -23.93 -60.46 16.28
C LYS A 535 -25.27 -59.98 15.77
N TRP A 536 -25.26 -58.92 14.97
CA TRP A 536 -26.45 -58.35 14.36
C TRP A 536 -26.66 -58.88 12.94
N TYR A 537 -27.90 -59.22 12.64
CA TYR A 537 -28.39 -59.70 11.35
C TYR A 537 -29.65 -58.91 10.97
N TYR A 538 -30.01 -58.92 9.68
CA TYR A 538 -31.23 -58.26 9.21
C TYR A 538 -32.12 -59.26 8.44
N LEU A 539 -33.36 -59.44 8.89
CA LEU A 539 -34.36 -60.24 8.18
C LEU A 539 -35.15 -59.35 7.23
N LEU A 540 -35.19 -59.76 5.96
CA LEU A 540 -35.97 -59.11 4.90
C LEU A 540 -37.46 -59.50 5.02
N GLU A 541 -38.32 -58.77 4.32
CA GLU A 541 -39.77 -59.00 4.31
C GLU A 541 -40.18 -60.40 3.81
N ASP A 542 -39.34 -61.03 2.99
CA ASP A 542 -39.52 -62.41 2.51
C ASP A 542 -39.04 -63.47 3.52
N GLY A 543 -38.68 -63.05 4.74
CA GLY A 543 -38.19 -63.92 5.82
C GLY A 543 -36.74 -64.37 5.65
N LYS A 544 -36.03 -63.99 4.57
CA LYS A 544 -34.63 -64.36 4.35
C LYS A 544 -33.69 -63.39 5.05
N MET A 545 -32.53 -63.90 5.43
CA MET A 545 -31.45 -63.10 6.01
C MET A 545 -30.70 -62.33 4.92
N ALA A 546 -30.52 -61.02 5.12
CA ALA A 546 -29.70 -60.18 4.25
C ALA A 546 -28.23 -60.63 4.30
N LYS A 547 -27.63 -60.87 3.13
CA LYS A 547 -26.22 -61.26 2.98
C LYS A 547 -25.59 -60.47 1.83
N SER A 548 -24.33 -60.08 2.01
CA SER A 548 -23.51 -59.32 1.04
C SER A 548 -24.22 -58.09 0.48
N LYS A 549 -25.01 -57.37 1.29
CA LYS A 549 -25.85 -56.27 0.82
C LYS A 549 -25.99 -55.13 1.82
N TRP A 550 -26.26 -53.95 1.25
CA TRP A 550 -26.60 -52.76 2.00
C TRP A 550 -28.07 -52.76 2.44
N ILE A 551 -28.32 -52.28 3.66
CA ILE A 551 -29.65 -52.05 4.23
C ILE A 551 -29.73 -50.60 4.69
N TYR A 552 -30.77 -49.90 4.25
CA TYR A 552 -31.09 -48.58 4.75
C TYR A 552 -32.13 -48.70 5.86
N ASP A 553 -31.76 -48.29 7.07
CA ASP A 553 -32.71 -48.22 8.18
C ASP A 553 -33.26 -46.80 8.30
N LYS A 554 -34.58 -46.67 8.10
CA LYS A 554 -35.27 -45.38 8.18
C LYS A 554 -35.29 -44.80 9.60
N ASN A 555 -35.32 -45.66 10.63
CA ASN A 555 -35.37 -45.21 12.04
C ASN A 555 -34.06 -44.53 12.46
N TYR A 556 -32.94 -44.99 11.91
CA TYR A 556 -31.62 -44.43 12.18
C TYR A 556 -31.09 -43.54 11.05
N SER A 557 -31.86 -43.39 9.97
CA SER A 557 -31.51 -42.63 8.76
C SER A 557 -30.10 -42.94 8.25
N SER A 558 -29.72 -44.22 8.29
CA SER A 558 -28.34 -44.67 8.08
C SER A 558 -28.28 -45.96 7.27
N TRP A 559 -27.17 -46.12 6.55
CA TRP A 559 -26.86 -47.33 5.80
C TRP A 559 -26.01 -48.28 6.63
N TYR A 560 -26.28 -49.57 6.50
CA TYR A 560 -25.57 -50.67 7.15
C TYR A 560 -25.21 -51.73 6.11
N TYR A 561 -24.15 -52.49 6.33
CA TYR A 561 -23.73 -53.55 5.43
C TYR A 561 -23.71 -54.90 6.13
N LEU A 562 -24.33 -55.91 5.51
CA LEU A 562 -24.28 -57.30 5.97
C LEU A 562 -23.30 -58.07 5.10
N ASP A 563 -22.37 -58.78 5.73
CA ASP A 563 -21.33 -59.55 5.06
C ASP A 563 -21.87 -60.83 4.40
N LYS A 564 -20.97 -61.66 3.87
CA LYS A 564 -21.31 -62.94 3.22
C LYS A 564 -22.01 -63.95 4.15
N ASN A 565 -21.78 -63.85 5.45
CA ASN A 565 -22.40 -64.68 6.46
C ASN A 565 -23.74 -64.09 6.94
N GLY A 566 -24.03 -62.84 6.57
CA GLY A 566 -25.20 -62.06 6.97
C GLY A 566 -24.96 -61.23 8.23
N GLU A 567 -23.72 -61.18 8.70
CA GLU A 567 -23.33 -60.45 9.91
C GLU A 567 -23.13 -58.98 9.57
N MET A 568 -23.63 -58.09 10.44
CA MET A 568 -23.44 -56.66 10.30
C MET A 568 -21.96 -56.29 10.45
N LEU A 569 -21.41 -55.65 9.42
CA LEU A 569 -20.04 -55.17 9.44
C LEU A 569 -19.93 -53.97 10.38
N THR A 570 -18.93 -54.00 11.26
CA THR A 570 -18.61 -52.92 12.21
C THR A 570 -17.11 -52.69 12.21
N ASN A 571 -16.68 -51.44 12.48
CA ASN A 571 -15.28 -51.02 12.51
C ASN A 571 -14.47 -51.52 11.30
N GLY A 572 -15.05 -51.42 10.11
CA GLY A 572 -14.55 -52.14 8.94
C GLY A 572 -14.79 -51.43 7.62
N TRP A 573 -13.85 -51.62 6.70
CA TRP A 573 -13.93 -51.17 5.32
C TRP A 573 -14.70 -52.17 4.45
N ILE A 574 -15.46 -51.64 3.49
CA ILE A 574 -16.05 -52.42 2.41
C ILE A 574 -15.84 -51.72 1.07
N LYS A 575 -15.38 -52.49 0.09
CA LYS A 575 -15.34 -52.05 -1.31
C LYS A 575 -16.63 -52.47 -1.99
N HIS A 576 -17.41 -51.51 -2.45
CA HIS A 576 -18.62 -51.79 -3.21
C HIS A 576 -18.25 -52.19 -4.65
N SER A 577 -19.14 -52.90 -5.34
CA SER A 577 -19.03 -53.24 -6.77
C SER A 577 -18.75 -52.05 -7.71
N ASN A 578 -19.04 -50.81 -7.30
CA ASN A 578 -18.71 -49.60 -8.07
C ASN A 578 -17.22 -49.19 -7.94
N GLY A 579 -16.41 -49.97 -7.22
CA GLY A 579 -14.99 -49.73 -6.99
C GLY A 579 -14.68 -48.77 -5.83
N LYS A 580 -15.69 -48.14 -5.23
CA LYS A 580 -15.52 -47.18 -4.14
C LYS A 580 -15.49 -47.86 -2.78
N TRP A 581 -14.77 -47.23 -1.85
CA TRP A 581 -14.61 -47.71 -0.48
C TRP A 581 -15.53 -46.93 0.48
N TYR A 582 -16.10 -47.67 1.43
CA TYR A 582 -16.97 -47.16 2.50
C TYR A 582 -16.48 -47.73 3.83
N TYR A 583 -16.77 -47.03 4.93
CA TYR A 583 -16.42 -47.46 6.28
C TYR A 583 -17.66 -47.58 7.17
N LEU A 584 -17.75 -48.69 7.92
CA LEU A 584 -18.81 -48.93 8.89
C LEU A 584 -18.25 -48.68 10.29
N LEU A 585 -18.94 -47.81 11.04
CA LEU A 585 -18.61 -47.45 12.41
C LEU A 585 -18.86 -48.62 13.37
N GLU A 586 -18.51 -48.43 14.63
CA GLU A 586 -18.70 -49.42 15.69
C GLU A 586 -20.18 -49.83 15.85
N ASP A 587 -21.10 -48.89 15.70
CA ASP A 587 -22.54 -49.13 15.74
C ASP A 587 -23.11 -49.66 14.41
N GLY A 588 -22.25 -49.94 13.43
CA GLY A 588 -22.60 -50.46 12.11
C GLY A 588 -23.06 -49.41 11.11
N LYS A 589 -23.20 -48.14 11.51
CA LYS A 589 -23.60 -47.07 10.59
C LYS A 589 -22.48 -46.75 9.61
N MET A 590 -22.85 -46.50 8.36
CA MET A 590 -21.93 -45.99 7.35
C MET A 590 -21.45 -44.58 7.71
N ALA A 591 -20.13 -44.40 7.75
CA ALA A 591 -19.50 -43.10 7.97
C ALA A 591 -19.79 -42.16 6.79
N LYS A 592 -20.13 -40.90 7.10
CA LYS A 592 -20.34 -39.80 6.14
C LYS A 592 -19.78 -38.50 6.69
N SER A 593 -19.21 -37.68 5.81
CA SER A 593 -18.63 -36.36 6.12
C SER A 593 -17.70 -36.37 7.34
N LYS A 594 -16.84 -37.39 7.46
CA LYS A 594 -16.01 -37.55 8.66
C LYS A 594 -14.68 -38.23 8.41
N TRP A 595 -13.74 -37.90 9.29
CA TRP A 595 -12.43 -38.54 9.38
C TRP A 595 -12.53 -39.88 10.11
N ILE A 596 -11.81 -40.87 9.60
CA ILE A 596 -11.64 -42.20 10.19
C ILE A 596 -10.15 -42.47 10.34
N TYR A 597 -9.74 -42.80 11.55
CA TYR A 597 -8.39 -43.28 11.80
C TYR A 597 -8.38 -44.80 11.73
N ASP A 598 -7.72 -45.35 10.72
CA ASP A 598 -7.54 -46.78 10.60
C ASP A 598 -6.29 -47.21 11.36
N LYS A 599 -6.49 -47.92 12.47
CA LYS A 599 -5.41 -48.45 13.30
C LYS A 599 -4.56 -49.50 12.59
N LYS A 600 -5.08 -50.20 11.57
CA LYS A 600 -4.32 -51.21 10.81
C LYS A 600 -3.31 -50.56 9.87
N HIS A 601 -3.67 -49.42 9.30
CA HIS A 601 -2.83 -48.68 8.34
C HIS A 601 -2.19 -47.43 8.94
N PHE A 602 -2.40 -47.19 10.23
CA PHE A 602 -1.90 -46.05 11.00
C PHE A 602 -2.13 -44.69 10.31
N SER A 603 -3.24 -44.56 9.59
CA SER A 603 -3.49 -43.45 8.69
C SER A 603 -4.91 -42.92 8.83
N TRP A 604 -5.06 -41.63 8.55
CA TRP A 604 -6.36 -40.97 8.48
C TRP A 604 -6.93 -41.07 7.08
N TYR A 605 -8.24 -41.30 7.01
CA TYR A 605 -9.05 -41.36 5.79
C TYR A 605 -10.25 -40.43 5.97
N TYR A 606 -10.78 -39.91 4.87
CA TYR A 606 -11.97 -39.06 4.89
C TYR A 606 -13.08 -39.66 4.04
N LEU A 607 -14.29 -39.76 4.61
CA LEU A 607 -15.49 -40.16 3.91
C LEU A 607 -16.29 -38.91 3.58
N ASP A 608 -16.65 -38.76 2.31
CA ASP A 608 -17.40 -37.60 1.82
C ASP A 608 -18.87 -37.62 2.28
N LYS A 609 -19.68 -36.67 1.78
CA LYS A 609 -21.11 -36.57 2.11
C LYS A 609 -21.94 -37.79 1.68
N ASN A 610 -21.47 -38.53 0.68
CA ASN A 610 -22.10 -39.76 0.20
C ASN A 610 -21.60 -40.99 0.98
N GLY A 611 -20.56 -40.83 1.80
CA GLY A 611 -19.89 -41.89 2.55
C GLY A 611 -18.77 -42.57 1.76
N GLU A 612 -18.39 -42.00 0.62
CA GLU A 612 -17.34 -42.52 -0.25
C GLU A 612 -15.98 -42.03 0.24
N MET A 613 -14.99 -42.92 0.26
CA MET A 613 -13.63 -42.56 0.60
C MET A 613 -13.05 -41.62 -0.44
N LEU A 614 -12.60 -40.45 0.02
CA LEU A 614 -11.95 -39.45 -0.84
C LEU A 614 -10.53 -39.91 -1.20
N THR A 615 -10.20 -39.83 -2.50
CA THR A 615 -8.87 -40.14 -3.03
C THR A 615 -8.43 -39.04 -3.99
N ASN A 616 -7.11 -38.82 -4.12
CA ASN A 616 -6.49 -37.81 -4.98
C ASN A 616 -7.14 -36.41 -4.89
N GLY A 617 -7.48 -35.99 -3.67
CA GLY A 617 -8.37 -34.85 -3.48
C GLY A 617 -8.09 -34.02 -2.24
N TRP A 618 -8.42 -32.73 -2.33
CA TRP A 618 -8.35 -31.79 -1.24
C TRP A 618 -9.63 -31.81 -0.39
N ILE A 619 -9.48 -31.63 0.91
CA ILE A 619 -10.59 -31.37 1.83
C ILE A 619 -10.24 -30.22 2.76
N LYS A 620 -11.17 -29.27 2.90
CA LYS A 620 -11.08 -28.22 3.90
C LYS A 620 -11.83 -28.66 5.16
N HIS A 621 -11.13 -28.76 6.28
CA HIS A 621 -11.75 -29.08 7.56
C HIS A 621 -12.44 -27.83 8.13
N SER A 622 -13.37 -28.03 9.06
CA SER A 622 -14.07 -26.96 9.79
C SER A 622 -13.16 -25.94 10.52
N ASN A 623 -11.89 -26.29 10.80
CA ASN A 623 -10.91 -25.38 11.39
C ASN A 623 -10.27 -24.43 10.35
N GLY A 624 -10.72 -24.48 9.09
CA GLY A 624 -10.22 -23.66 8.00
C GLY A 624 -8.96 -24.20 7.31
N LYS A 625 -8.36 -25.28 7.81
CA LYS A 625 -7.14 -25.90 7.26
C LYS A 625 -7.47 -26.87 6.12
N TRP A 626 -6.52 -26.99 5.19
CA TRP A 626 -6.62 -27.89 4.04
C TRP A 626 -5.78 -29.14 4.25
N TYR A 627 -6.31 -30.29 3.83
CA TYR A 627 -5.67 -31.59 3.86
C TYR A 627 -5.80 -32.24 2.48
N TYR A 628 -4.90 -33.18 2.16
CA TYR A 628 -4.91 -33.91 0.89
C TYR A 628 -4.98 -35.42 1.13
N LEU A 629 -5.83 -36.12 0.40
CA LEU A 629 -5.96 -37.59 0.43
C LEU A 629 -5.27 -38.17 -0.81
N LEU A 630 -4.36 -39.11 -0.59
CA LEU A 630 -3.61 -39.80 -1.64
C LEU A 630 -4.50 -40.76 -2.43
N GLU A 631 -3.94 -41.38 -3.46
CA GLU A 631 -4.63 -42.35 -4.31
C GLU A 631 -5.19 -43.55 -3.52
N ASP A 632 -4.45 -44.00 -2.50
CA ASP A 632 -4.88 -45.07 -1.60
C ASP A 632 -5.82 -44.60 -0.46
N GLY A 633 -6.22 -43.32 -0.49
CA GLY A 633 -7.11 -42.69 0.49
C GLY A 633 -6.44 -42.24 1.76
N LYS A 634 -5.14 -42.50 1.95
CA LYS A 634 -4.42 -42.03 3.14
C LYS A 634 -4.21 -40.53 3.10
N MET A 635 -4.37 -39.87 4.24
CA MET A 635 -4.03 -38.47 4.38
C MET A 635 -2.52 -38.25 4.20
N ALA A 636 -2.17 -37.33 3.30
CA ALA A 636 -0.80 -36.91 3.09
C ALA A 636 -0.25 -36.19 4.33
N LYS A 637 0.97 -36.56 4.74
CA LYS A 637 1.72 -35.93 5.84
C LYS A 637 3.20 -35.83 5.48
N SER A 638 3.84 -34.75 5.90
CA SER A 638 5.26 -34.44 5.70
C SER A 638 5.73 -34.63 4.25
N LYS A 639 4.91 -34.23 3.27
CA LYS A 639 5.20 -34.51 1.86
C LYS A 639 4.70 -33.45 0.90
N TRP A 640 5.38 -33.39 -0.24
CA TRP A 640 4.99 -32.59 -1.40
C TRP A 640 3.88 -33.26 -2.20
N ILE A 641 2.93 -32.47 -2.66
CA ILE A 641 1.84 -32.87 -3.55
C ILE A 641 1.85 -31.94 -4.77
N TYR A 642 1.91 -32.53 -5.96
CA TYR A 642 1.72 -31.79 -7.20
C TYR A 642 0.27 -31.88 -7.62
N ASP A 643 -0.41 -30.75 -7.64
CA ASP A 643 -1.77 -30.67 -8.15
C ASP A 643 -1.75 -30.25 -9.62
N LYS A 644 -2.14 -31.17 -10.50
CA LYS A 644 -2.19 -30.93 -11.95
C LYS A 644 -3.21 -29.85 -12.33
N ASN A 645 -4.30 -29.70 -11.57
CA ASN A 645 -5.34 -28.71 -11.87
C ASN A 645 -4.84 -27.28 -11.68
N TYR A 646 -3.89 -27.08 -10.76
CA TYR A 646 -3.29 -25.79 -10.45
C TYR A 646 -1.84 -25.65 -10.94
N SER A 647 -1.31 -26.70 -11.59
CA SER A 647 0.07 -26.79 -12.09
C SER A 647 1.11 -26.32 -11.06
N SER A 648 0.90 -26.70 -9.79
CA SER A 648 1.66 -26.18 -8.66
C SER A 648 1.94 -27.24 -7.62
N TRP A 649 3.05 -27.06 -6.89
CA TRP A 649 3.43 -27.89 -5.75
C TRP A 649 2.86 -27.31 -4.46
N TYR A 650 2.47 -28.18 -3.54
CA TYR A 650 1.96 -27.88 -2.21
C TYR A 650 2.67 -28.77 -1.20
N TYR A 651 2.82 -28.30 0.04
CA TYR A 651 3.43 -29.10 1.11
C TYR A 651 2.45 -29.31 2.25
N LEU A 652 2.29 -30.57 2.68
CA LEU A 652 1.51 -30.96 3.85
C LEU A 652 2.50 -31.23 4.99
N ASP A 653 2.28 -30.58 6.13
CA ASP A 653 3.14 -30.69 7.30
C ASP A 653 3.01 -32.05 8.02
N LYS A 654 3.67 -32.19 9.18
CA LYS A 654 3.62 -33.42 9.99
C LYS A 654 2.22 -33.78 10.50
N ASN A 655 1.33 -32.81 10.60
CA ASN A 655 -0.07 -33.01 10.99
C ASN A 655 -0.95 -33.32 9.76
N GLY A 656 -0.44 -33.08 8.56
CA GLY A 656 -1.14 -33.20 7.29
C GLY A 656 -1.82 -31.92 6.85
N GLU A 657 -1.54 -30.81 7.52
CA GLU A 657 -2.05 -29.49 7.18
C GLU A 657 -1.24 -28.87 6.05
N MET A 658 -1.93 -28.29 5.07
CA MET A 658 -1.28 -27.54 4.01
C MET A 658 -0.61 -26.29 4.57
N LEU A 659 0.70 -26.16 4.36
CA LEU A 659 1.45 -24.96 4.72
C LEU A 659 1.01 -23.77 3.85
N THR A 660 0.86 -22.62 4.49
CA THR A 660 0.58 -21.34 3.82
C THR A 660 1.36 -20.22 4.49
N ASN A 661 1.90 -19.31 3.69
CA ASN A 661 2.78 -18.22 4.14
C ASN A 661 3.93 -18.68 5.04
N ASP A 662 4.52 -19.83 4.72
CA ASP A 662 5.53 -20.45 5.58
C ASP A 662 6.66 -21.09 4.78
N TRP A 663 7.80 -21.21 5.44
CA TRP A 663 9.01 -21.81 4.93
C TRP A 663 9.09 -23.28 5.31
N ILE A 664 9.54 -24.12 4.37
CA ILE A 664 9.88 -25.52 4.65
C ILE A 664 11.30 -25.79 4.17
N LYS A 665 12.13 -26.30 5.09
CA LYS A 665 13.41 -26.91 4.74
C LYS A 665 13.15 -28.35 4.35
N HIS A 666 13.38 -28.68 3.08
CA HIS A 666 13.20 -30.04 2.59
C HIS A 666 14.45 -30.90 2.88
N SER A 667 14.33 -32.22 2.70
CA SER A 667 15.40 -33.19 3.01
C SER A 667 16.66 -33.02 2.17
N ASP A 668 16.58 -32.28 1.06
CA ASP A 668 17.72 -31.88 0.23
C ASP A 668 18.48 -30.65 0.78
N ASN A 669 18.18 -30.24 2.02
CA ASN A 669 18.73 -29.07 2.70
C ASN A 669 18.38 -27.71 2.05
N LYS A 670 17.44 -27.69 1.10
CA LYS A 670 16.97 -26.46 0.46
C LYS A 670 15.72 -25.94 1.15
N TRP A 671 15.56 -24.62 1.14
CA TRP A 671 14.38 -23.97 1.68
C TRP A 671 13.41 -23.61 0.56
N TYR A 672 12.15 -23.91 0.78
CA TYR A 672 11.04 -23.61 -0.13
C TYR A 672 10.03 -22.75 0.63
N TYR A 673 9.30 -21.90 -0.08
CA TYR A 673 8.25 -21.09 0.52
C TYR A 673 6.88 -21.42 -0.07
N LEU A 674 5.87 -21.57 0.78
CA LEU A 674 4.49 -21.77 0.38
C LEU A 674 3.72 -20.46 0.54
N LEU A 675 3.07 -20.02 -0.53
CA LEU A 675 2.31 -18.77 -0.59
C LEU A 675 1.01 -18.86 0.23
N GLY A 676 0.26 -17.76 0.33
CA GLY A 676 -0.99 -17.72 1.09
C GLY A 676 -2.07 -18.66 0.55
N ASP A 677 -2.03 -19.01 -0.74
CA ASP A 677 -2.90 -20.00 -1.36
C ASP A 677 -2.31 -21.43 -1.32
N GLY A 678 -1.18 -21.63 -0.65
CA GLY A 678 -0.49 -22.91 -0.47
C GLY A 678 0.45 -23.31 -1.60
N LYS A 679 0.49 -22.56 -2.70
CA LYS A 679 1.37 -22.88 -3.83
C LYS A 679 2.83 -22.62 -3.47
N MET A 680 3.71 -23.51 -3.87
CA MET A 680 5.15 -23.31 -3.82
C MET A 680 5.54 -22.10 -4.66
N ALA A 681 6.20 -21.14 -4.02
CA ALA A 681 6.76 -19.98 -4.67
C ALA A 681 7.78 -20.39 -5.74
N LYS A 682 7.81 -19.64 -6.84
CA LYS A 682 8.82 -19.72 -7.89
C LYS A 682 9.13 -18.32 -8.39
N SER A 683 10.38 -18.10 -8.77
CA SER A 683 10.91 -16.88 -9.41
C SER A 683 10.48 -15.59 -8.70
N ARG A 684 10.68 -15.51 -7.38
CA ARG A 684 10.25 -14.36 -6.57
C ARG A 684 11.03 -14.23 -5.28
N TRP A 685 11.07 -13.02 -4.74
CA TRP A 685 11.64 -12.75 -3.42
C TRP A 685 10.64 -13.02 -2.30
N ILE A 686 11.11 -13.64 -1.22
CA ILE A 686 10.37 -13.86 0.01
C ILE A 686 11.32 -13.60 1.18
N ASN A 687 10.98 -12.68 2.09
CA ASN A 687 11.74 -12.42 3.34
C ASN A 687 13.27 -12.30 3.15
N GLY A 688 13.73 -11.62 2.09
CA GLY A 688 15.17 -11.44 1.82
C GLY A 688 15.88 -12.60 1.09
N TRP A 689 15.14 -13.64 0.72
CA TRP A 689 15.64 -14.79 -0.05
C TRP A 689 15.00 -14.82 -1.43
N TYR A 690 15.80 -15.02 -2.48
CA TYR A 690 15.25 -15.22 -3.82
C TYR A 690 14.89 -16.69 -4.01
N ILE A 691 13.62 -16.96 -4.28
CA ILE A 691 13.15 -18.27 -4.70
C ILE A 691 13.35 -18.38 -6.21
N ASN A 692 14.20 -19.30 -6.65
CA ASN A 692 14.51 -19.48 -8.06
C ASN A 692 13.35 -20.15 -8.83
N LYS A 693 13.56 -20.42 -10.13
CA LYS A 693 12.57 -21.06 -11.01
C LYS A 693 12.18 -22.47 -10.57
N ASP A 694 13.06 -23.14 -9.84
CA ASP A 694 12.87 -24.51 -9.36
C ASP A 694 12.21 -24.55 -7.97
N GLY A 695 12.05 -23.39 -7.32
CA GLY A 695 11.24 -23.20 -6.12
C GLY A 695 12.01 -23.14 -4.81
N PHE A 696 13.33 -23.21 -4.84
CA PHE A 696 14.15 -23.12 -3.62
C PHE A 696 14.88 -21.78 -3.49
N SER A 697 15.20 -21.41 -2.25
CA SER A 697 15.85 -20.17 -1.89
C SER A 697 17.34 -20.16 -2.25
N GLU A 698 17.81 -19.02 -2.71
CA GLU A 698 19.22 -18.70 -2.90
C GLU A 698 19.58 -17.47 -2.05
N LYS A 699 20.76 -17.51 -1.42
CA LYS A 699 21.28 -16.38 -0.63
C LYS A 699 21.93 -15.38 -1.57
N LYS A 700 21.72 -14.09 -1.33
CA LYS A 700 22.45 -13.01 -2.02
C LYS A 700 23.96 -13.18 -1.71
N GLN A 701 24.79 -13.34 -2.75
CA GLN A 701 26.24 -13.17 -2.64
C GLN A 701 26.58 -11.69 -2.51
#